data_AF-A0A1G2NZK4-F1
#
_entry.id   AF-A0A1G2NZK4-F1
#
_cell.length_a   1.000
_cell.length_b   1.000
_cell.length_c   1.000
_cell.angle_alpha   90.00
_cell.angle_beta   90.00
_cell.angle_gamma   90.00
#
_symmetry.space_group_name_H-M   'P 1'
#
loop_
_entity.id
_entity.type
_entity.pdbx_description
1 polymer ?
#
loop_
_entity_poly.entity_id
_entity_poly.type
_entity_poly.pdbx_seq_one_letter_code
_entity_poly.pdbx_strand_id
1 'polypeptide(L)'
;MKKTLNSLLVFAFLAFCSETALTYAATPAPDIVLITAGEFLMGAPLAANESFDDEQPVHRVHIDGFYMDKTETPKAFWDDVYQWGLLHGYNFDHTGSGRADDHPVYGVTWYDVVKWCNARSEKEGKLPAYYLDDLKTIVYRRGQSDIESSWVDWNSGYRLPTEAEWEKAARGGLIDQRFPWGQTISHENANYGADPQSYDYDISPTSGYHPDFMKDISEWGKVSWTSPVDYFNANGYGLFNMAGNVREWCWDWYDPSYYHWSSYSNPNGPNVGTDRVLRGGGWRYRARWCRTSVRSLLAERPDYVGTTAGFRTVLPSSLSGWFNSLLLPVRESYDCPFQKKDGADSLIVITHGLIKKEDGQTEPPDPKWIDEMAEAMRNNLSERGLSNWQVEAYRWKEEAWLPTFSAVVKDDVLDNAEKDGLFLGSCVAQQDRKNIILVAHSAGAALIQAMTKKIKSLNSKVTLFCIFLDPFIGSHYGGRKKYGQDADWAINFFARDPVTYDHLFGRTVGRLENAYNVDVTRLDSSTEEVPVLHSTSSGLSLEKCFQHVSSHGWPHEFFYSTIPPNSVEGADEFGFSLVMDNVDNIDWLKSQYPPGREKVLGSEQEELCVPYEEGNIVDYPLNIRSLMKIESPKGSKLIGDNWVTLSTAGSPEQQLRQFALPQPEPAWFAVEVILTNTANFISFESAFTSEGGAEGLLTVYWGTNEIASIDERFALPEMTAHTLEIPEGKNGVLGFRLDTYTNTSSSVTITNLSLGFAGTREPYILSIEEEDVSTVVITLTGPEGNYVLENSSNLIDWELQAIFVNTNGIMRYMDRNTNGYMFYRAMGQ
;
A
#
# COMPACT_ATOMS: atom_id res chain seq x y z
N MET A 1 22.92 -81.61 -17.06
CA MET A 1 23.75 -82.17 -18.15
C MET A 1 23.77 -81.15 -19.28
N LYS A 2 24.95 -80.56 -19.55
CA LYS A 2 25.31 -79.65 -20.68
C LYS A 2 24.67 -78.24 -20.69
N LYS A 3 25.34 -77.13 -21.00
CA LYS A 3 26.75 -76.74 -21.33
C LYS A 3 26.73 -75.19 -21.35
N THR A 4 27.49 -74.45 -20.53
CA THR A 4 28.79 -73.80 -20.86
C THR A 4 28.89 -73.12 -22.23
N LEU A 5 29.13 -71.80 -22.29
CA LEU A 5 30.48 -71.19 -22.49
C LEU A 5 30.42 -69.64 -22.55
N ASN A 6 31.34 -68.99 -21.81
CA ASN A 6 32.27 -67.88 -22.17
C ASN A 6 31.84 -66.80 -23.19
N SER A 7 32.26 -65.54 -23.17
CA SER A 7 33.13 -64.67 -22.36
C SER A 7 33.26 -63.41 -23.22
N LEU A 8 32.91 -62.22 -22.74
CA LEU A 8 33.62 -60.99 -23.14
C LEU A 8 33.29 -59.85 -22.18
N LEU A 9 34.38 -59.22 -21.74
CA LEU A 9 34.53 -58.30 -20.64
C LEU A 9 34.48 -56.86 -21.18
N VAL A 10 34.13 -55.92 -20.31
CA VAL A 10 34.32 -54.46 -20.40
C VAL A 10 33.29 -53.69 -21.23
N PHE A 11 32.33 -53.03 -20.56
CA PHE A 11 32.15 -51.57 -20.54
C PHE A 11 30.92 -51.18 -19.69
N ALA A 12 31.05 -50.08 -18.94
CA ALA A 12 30.01 -49.33 -18.23
C ALA A 12 29.45 -49.93 -16.92
N PHE A 13 30.09 -49.55 -15.80
CA PHE A 13 29.46 -49.48 -14.47
C PHE A 13 28.47 -48.30 -14.45
N LEU A 14 27.35 -48.49 -13.72
CA LEU A 14 26.26 -47.55 -13.38
C LEU A 14 25.03 -47.52 -14.31
N ALA A 15 24.19 -48.55 -14.20
CA ALA A 15 22.73 -48.44 -14.32
C ALA A 15 22.08 -49.67 -13.66
N PHE A 16 20.86 -49.50 -13.11
CA PHE A 16 19.99 -50.46 -12.42
C PHE A 16 20.08 -50.53 -10.88
N CYS A 17 19.48 -49.54 -10.22
CA CYS A 17 18.39 -49.84 -9.29
C CYS A 17 17.09 -49.33 -9.94
N SER A 18 16.27 -50.24 -10.48
CA SER A 18 14.90 -49.92 -10.89
C SER A 18 13.96 -50.45 -9.82
N GLU A 19 13.66 -49.63 -8.82
CA GLU A 19 12.40 -49.77 -8.10
C GLU A 19 11.30 -49.25 -9.03
N THR A 20 10.36 -50.13 -9.35
CA THR A 20 9.10 -49.76 -9.98
C THR A 20 8.31 -48.90 -8.99
N ALA A 21 8.51 -47.59 -9.05
CA ALA A 21 7.57 -46.64 -8.50
C ALA A 21 6.27 -46.73 -9.32
N LEU A 22 5.22 -47.26 -8.70
CA LEU A 22 3.86 -47.01 -9.14
C LEU A 22 3.65 -45.50 -9.05
N THR A 23 3.71 -44.82 -10.19
CA THR A 23 3.30 -43.43 -10.32
C THR A 23 1.81 -43.36 -10.02
N TYR A 24 1.44 -42.98 -8.80
CA TYR A 24 0.12 -42.43 -8.52
C TYR A 24 0.08 -41.10 -9.29
N ALA A 25 -0.74 -41.04 -10.35
CA ALA A 25 -0.97 -39.77 -11.01
C ALA A 25 -1.74 -38.89 -10.02
N ALA A 26 -1.04 -37.95 -9.39
CA ALA A 26 -1.68 -36.94 -8.54
C ALA A 26 -2.67 -36.15 -9.40
N THR A 27 -3.92 -36.06 -8.96
CA THR A 27 -4.91 -35.16 -9.54
C THR A 27 -4.40 -33.73 -9.35
N PRO A 28 -4.38 -32.87 -10.40
CA PRO A 28 -3.87 -31.51 -10.28
C PRO A 28 -4.70 -30.67 -9.30
N ALA A 29 -4.07 -29.66 -8.69
CA ALA A 29 -4.75 -28.66 -7.87
C ALA A 29 -5.93 -28.03 -8.67
N PRO A 30 -7.00 -27.58 -8.00
CA PRO A 30 -8.06 -26.83 -8.66
C PRO A 30 -7.47 -25.63 -9.41
N ASP A 31 -7.87 -25.45 -10.66
CA ASP A 31 -7.62 -24.19 -11.36
C ASP A 31 -8.16 -23.04 -10.52
N ILE A 32 -7.45 -21.91 -10.51
CA ILE A 32 -7.92 -20.68 -9.88
C ILE A 32 -8.48 -19.71 -10.92
N VAL A 33 -9.44 -18.87 -10.52
CA VAL A 33 -10.03 -17.83 -11.36
C VAL A 33 -9.95 -16.47 -10.69
N LEU A 34 -9.67 -15.43 -11.47
CA LEU A 34 -9.66 -14.05 -11.00
C LEU A 34 -11.10 -13.54 -10.84
N ILE A 35 -11.45 -13.15 -9.62
CA ILE A 35 -12.63 -12.35 -9.32
C ILE A 35 -12.17 -10.89 -9.31
N THR A 36 -12.67 -10.10 -10.26
CA THR A 36 -12.20 -8.71 -10.46
C THR A 36 -12.58 -7.81 -9.29
N ALA A 37 -11.71 -6.84 -9.00
CA ALA A 37 -12.01 -5.77 -8.04
C ALA A 37 -13.31 -5.06 -8.40
N GLY A 38 -14.03 -4.56 -7.39
CA GLY A 38 -15.22 -3.76 -7.60
C GLY A 38 -16.32 -4.01 -6.57
N GLU A 39 -17.37 -3.23 -6.71
CA GLU A 39 -18.51 -3.21 -5.80
C GLU A 39 -19.57 -4.25 -6.15
N PHE A 40 -20.28 -4.74 -5.13
CA PHE A 40 -21.52 -5.50 -5.30
C PHE A 40 -22.50 -5.22 -4.15
N LEU A 41 -23.75 -5.64 -4.32
CA LEU A 41 -24.77 -5.61 -3.27
C LEU A 41 -24.75 -6.93 -2.51
N MET A 42 -24.38 -6.87 -1.23
CA MET A 42 -24.34 -8.00 -0.32
C MET A 42 -25.66 -8.11 0.44
N GLY A 43 -26.17 -9.33 0.63
CA GLY A 43 -27.46 -9.62 1.25
C GLY A 43 -28.60 -9.82 0.24
N ALA A 44 -29.81 -10.09 0.76
CA ALA A 44 -30.95 -10.48 -0.06
C ALA A 44 -31.98 -9.35 -0.17
N PRO A 45 -32.32 -8.83 -1.36
CA PRO A 45 -33.45 -7.89 -1.53
C PRO A 45 -34.80 -8.63 -1.65
N LEU A 46 -34.98 -9.75 -0.92
CA LEU A 46 -36.17 -10.59 -1.03
C LEU A 46 -37.24 -10.18 -0.01
N ALA A 47 -38.49 -10.56 -0.28
CA ALA A 47 -39.60 -10.33 0.65
C ALA A 47 -39.31 -10.98 2.02
N ALA A 48 -39.79 -10.37 3.10
CA ALA A 48 -39.51 -10.80 4.48
C ALA A 48 -39.95 -12.24 4.82
N ASN A 49 -40.78 -12.87 3.98
CA ASN A 49 -41.17 -14.28 4.12
C ASN A 49 -40.17 -15.27 3.49
N GLU A 50 -39.15 -14.79 2.79
CA GLU A 50 -38.19 -15.60 2.06
C GLU A 50 -36.75 -15.44 2.58
N SER A 51 -36.28 -14.21 2.79
CA SER A 51 -34.98 -13.94 3.43
C SER A 51 -35.03 -14.18 4.94
N PHE A 52 -33.90 -14.57 5.53
CA PHE A 52 -33.70 -14.50 6.98
C PHE A 52 -33.30 -13.07 7.39
N ASP A 53 -33.54 -12.72 8.66
CA ASP A 53 -33.25 -11.38 9.19
C ASP A 53 -31.75 -11.04 9.12
N ASP A 54 -30.88 -12.04 9.22
CA ASP A 54 -29.42 -11.89 9.17
C ASP A 54 -28.86 -11.71 7.75
N GLU A 55 -29.72 -11.76 6.72
CA GLU A 55 -29.39 -11.43 5.32
C GLU A 55 -29.63 -9.94 5.01
N GLN A 56 -30.02 -9.15 6.01
CA GLN A 56 -30.37 -7.74 5.93
C GLN A 56 -29.44 -6.87 6.81
N PRO A 57 -29.27 -5.58 6.47
CA PRO A 57 -29.76 -4.92 5.27
C PRO A 57 -28.93 -5.31 4.03
N VAL A 58 -29.54 -5.19 2.85
CA VAL A 58 -28.75 -5.13 1.61
C VAL A 58 -27.87 -3.88 1.64
N HIS A 59 -26.57 -4.06 1.47
CA HIS A 59 -25.59 -2.97 1.58
C HIS A 59 -24.52 -3.11 0.49
N ARG A 60 -23.83 -1.99 0.20
CA ARG A 60 -22.74 -1.95 -0.79
C ARG A 60 -21.46 -2.39 -0.12
N VAL A 61 -20.75 -3.29 -0.79
CA VAL A 61 -19.41 -3.73 -0.38
C VAL A 61 -18.47 -3.63 -1.56
N HIS A 62 -17.32 -2.99 -1.36
CA HIS A 62 -16.19 -3.05 -2.26
C HIS A 62 -15.28 -4.21 -1.87
N ILE A 63 -14.97 -5.07 -2.85
CA ILE A 63 -14.00 -6.15 -2.69
C ILE A 63 -12.90 -5.97 -3.72
N ASP A 64 -11.65 -6.00 -3.28
CA ASP A 64 -10.47 -5.96 -4.13
C ASP A 64 -10.43 -7.18 -5.06
N GLY A 65 -9.50 -7.20 -6.01
CA GLY A 65 -9.31 -8.39 -6.83
C GLY A 65 -8.79 -9.55 -5.97
N PHE A 66 -9.24 -10.77 -6.25
CA PHE A 66 -8.66 -11.97 -5.65
C PHE A 66 -8.83 -13.16 -6.60
N TYR A 67 -7.95 -14.15 -6.47
CA TYR A 67 -8.10 -15.44 -7.10
C TYR A 67 -8.88 -16.38 -6.18
N MET A 68 -9.73 -17.23 -6.74
CA MET A 68 -10.48 -18.25 -6.01
C MET A 68 -10.37 -19.59 -6.73
N ASP A 69 -10.25 -20.70 -5.98
CA ASP A 69 -10.34 -22.04 -6.55
C ASP A 69 -11.70 -22.21 -7.27
N LYS A 70 -11.67 -22.71 -8.52
CA LYS A 70 -12.88 -22.92 -9.33
C LYS A 70 -13.89 -23.84 -8.66
N THR A 71 -13.42 -24.78 -7.86
CA THR A 71 -14.24 -25.81 -7.22
C THR A 71 -14.03 -25.83 -5.71
N GLU A 72 -14.90 -26.53 -5.00
CA GLU A 72 -14.59 -27.00 -3.64
C GLU A 72 -13.31 -27.87 -3.67
N THR A 73 -12.57 -27.91 -2.57
CA THR A 73 -11.30 -28.66 -2.49
C THR A 73 -11.56 -30.17 -2.67
N PRO A 74 -11.05 -30.81 -3.73
CA PRO A 74 -11.22 -32.25 -3.94
C PRO A 74 -10.52 -33.06 -2.86
N LYS A 75 -11.07 -34.23 -2.53
CA LYS A 75 -10.51 -35.10 -1.48
C LYS A 75 -9.06 -35.50 -1.77
N ALA A 76 -8.72 -35.81 -3.02
CA ALA A 76 -7.35 -36.15 -3.39
C ALA A 76 -6.37 -34.98 -3.17
N PHE A 77 -6.80 -33.75 -3.47
CA PHE A 77 -5.95 -32.58 -3.27
C PHE A 77 -5.78 -32.23 -1.80
N TRP A 78 -6.86 -32.37 -1.02
CA TRP A 78 -6.78 -32.32 0.44
C TRP A 78 -5.72 -33.29 0.97
N ASP A 79 -5.78 -34.56 0.55
CA ASP A 79 -4.85 -35.60 1.01
C ASP A 79 -3.41 -35.31 0.65
N ASP A 80 -3.14 -34.81 -0.56
CA ASP A 80 -1.79 -34.44 -1.00
C ASP A 80 -1.15 -33.37 -0.08
N VAL A 81 -1.85 -32.26 0.13
CA VAL A 81 -1.37 -31.18 1.00
C VAL A 81 -1.35 -31.61 2.47
N TYR A 82 -2.33 -32.42 2.90
CA TYR A 82 -2.38 -32.98 4.27
C TYR A 82 -1.14 -33.81 4.56
N GLN A 83 -0.78 -34.75 3.67
CA GLN A 83 0.42 -35.59 3.84
C GLN A 83 1.70 -34.75 3.80
N TRP A 84 1.78 -33.77 2.91
CA TRP A 84 2.90 -32.83 2.90
C TRP A 84 2.99 -32.06 4.22
N GLY A 85 1.88 -31.54 4.73
CA GLY A 85 1.80 -30.78 5.97
C GLY A 85 2.28 -31.58 7.18
N LEU A 86 1.89 -32.85 7.30
CA LEU A 86 2.36 -33.74 8.37
C LEU A 86 3.89 -33.91 8.36
N LEU A 87 4.51 -33.98 7.18
CA LEU A 87 5.97 -34.07 7.03
C LEU A 87 6.68 -32.73 7.31
N HIS A 88 5.96 -31.60 7.26
CA HIS A 88 6.48 -30.25 7.43
C HIS A 88 5.97 -29.57 8.72
N GLY A 89 5.61 -30.38 9.73
CA GLY A 89 5.39 -29.92 11.09
C GLY A 89 3.99 -29.38 11.40
N TYR A 90 3.04 -29.49 10.47
CA TYR A 90 1.62 -29.23 10.73
C TYR A 90 0.97 -30.41 11.48
N ASN A 91 -0.02 -30.11 12.31
CA ASN A 91 -0.93 -31.13 12.83
C ASN A 91 -2.37 -30.78 12.49
N PHE A 92 -3.09 -31.80 12.05
CA PHE A 92 -4.52 -31.73 11.75
C PHE A 92 -5.26 -32.63 12.73
N ASP A 93 -6.41 -32.18 13.18
CA ASP A 93 -7.27 -32.89 14.12
C ASP A 93 -8.07 -33.97 13.38
N HIS A 94 -8.40 -33.72 12.11
CA HIS A 94 -9.14 -34.65 11.26
C HIS A 94 -8.44 -34.92 9.93
N THR A 95 -8.52 -36.16 9.46
CA THR A 95 -7.95 -36.57 8.15
C THR A 95 -8.79 -36.10 6.96
N GLY A 96 -9.99 -35.56 7.21
CA GLY A 96 -10.99 -35.29 6.18
C GLY A 96 -11.61 -36.58 5.60
N SER A 97 -12.83 -36.45 5.10
CA SER A 97 -13.61 -37.51 4.43
C SER A 97 -14.00 -37.05 3.04
N GLY A 98 -14.19 -38.00 2.13
CA GLY A 98 -14.68 -37.74 0.78
C GLY A 98 -15.27 -39.03 0.21
N ARG A 99 -16.26 -38.90 -0.69
CA ARG A 99 -16.89 -40.08 -1.31
C ARG A 99 -15.93 -40.79 -2.28
N ALA A 100 -15.18 -40.01 -3.04
CA ALA A 100 -14.12 -40.40 -3.97
C ALA A 100 -13.12 -39.24 -4.12
N ASP A 101 -12.03 -39.46 -4.85
CA ASP A 101 -10.90 -38.53 -5.00
C ASP A 101 -11.29 -37.17 -5.61
N ASP A 102 -12.24 -37.18 -6.54
CA ASP A 102 -12.80 -36.05 -7.28
C ASP A 102 -14.05 -35.44 -6.63
N HIS A 103 -14.45 -35.93 -5.46
CA HIS A 103 -15.50 -35.34 -4.63
C HIS A 103 -14.91 -34.35 -3.62
N PRO A 104 -15.67 -33.37 -3.13
CA PRO A 104 -15.16 -32.43 -2.14
C PRO A 104 -14.79 -33.13 -0.83
N VAL A 105 -13.74 -32.63 -0.18
CA VAL A 105 -13.44 -32.99 1.21
C VAL A 105 -14.51 -32.39 2.13
N TYR A 106 -14.93 -33.18 3.12
CA TYR A 106 -15.78 -32.75 4.23
C TYR A 106 -15.33 -33.40 5.54
N GLY A 107 -15.97 -33.04 6.66
CA GLY A 107 -15.58 -33.58 7.98
C GLY A 107 -14.23 -33.03 8.44
N VAL A 108 -13.97 -31.77 8.11
CA VAL A 108 -12.81 -30.98 8.50
C VAL A 108 -13.29 -29.77 9.30
N THR A 109 -12.55 -29.43 10.35
CA THR A 109 -12.85 -28.25 11.18
C THR A 109 -12.33 -26.98 10.52
N TRP A 110 -12.78 -25.82 10.98
CA TRP A 110 -12.21 -24.55 10.54
C TRP A 110 -10.71 -24.48 10.84
N TYR A 111 -10.29 -24.98 12.02
CA TYR A 111 -8.87 -25.04 12.41
C TYR A 111 -8.06 -25.94 11.47
N ASP A 112 -8.59 -27.08 11.06
CA ASP A 112 -7.93 -27.97 10.09
C ASP A 112 -7.72 -27.24 8.77
N VAL A 113 -8.73 -26.51 8.31
CA VAL A 113 -8.71 -25.81 7.02
C VAL A 113 -7.71 -24.65 7.01
N VAL A 114 -7.67 -23.79 8.03
CA VAL A 114 -6.71 -22.67 8.05
C VAL A 114 -5.26 -23.16 8.14
N LYS A 115 -4.99 -24.23 8.90
CA LYS A 115 -3.68 -24.90 8.91
C LYS A 115 -3.37 -25.50 7.54
N TRP A 116 -4.37 -26.06 6.85
CA TRP A 116 -4.20 -26.65 5.53
C TRP A 116 -3.90 -25.58 4.46
N CYS A 117 -4.56 -24.42 4.53
CA CYS A 117 -4.27 -23.26 3.68
C CYS A 117 -2.82 -22.79 3.84
N ASN A 118 -2.32 -22.71 5.07
CA ASN A 118 -0.91 -22.43 5.33
C ASN A 118 0.01 -23.52 4.76
N ALA A 119 -0.32 -24.80 4.95
CA ALA A 119 0.46 -25.91 4.40
C ALA A 119 0.49 -25.90 2.86
N ARG A 120 -0.64 -25.62 2.20
CA ARG A 120 -0.72 -25.43 0.74
C ARG A 120 0.17 -24.27 0.30
N SER A 121 0.10 -23.14 1.01
CA SER A 121 0.90 -21.95 0.73
C SER A 121 2.38 -22.29 0.68
N GLU A 122 2.90 -22.93 1.72
CA GLU A 122 4.32 -23.29 1.79
C GLU A 122 4.72 -24.38 0.78
N LYS A 123 3.85 -25.39 0.57
CA LYS A 123 4.06 -26.43 -0.44
C LYS A 123 4.22 -25.84 -1.84
N GLU A 124 3.51 -24.74 -2.11
CA GLU A 124 3.54 -24.01 -3.38
C GLU A 124 4.50 -22.79 -3.37
N GLY A 125 5.36 -22.67 -2.34
CA GLY A 125 6.39 -21.62 -2.26
C GLY A 125 5.87 -20.22 -1.95
N LYS A 126 4.72 -20.11 -1.30
CA LYS A 126 4.10 -18.85 -0.84
C LYS A 126 4.30 -18.65 0.66
N LEU A 127 4.21 -17.40 1.12
CA LEU A 127 4.15 -17.09 2.55
C LEU A 127 2.82 -17.58 3.15
N PRO A 128 2.81 -18.06 4.40
CA PRO A 128 1.57 -18.38 5.12
C PRO A 128 0.66 -17.16 5.28
N ALA A 129 -0.65 -17.39 5.34
CA ALA A 129 -1.64 -16.34 5.60
C ALA A 129 -1.99 -16.21 7.09
N TYR A 130 -1.88 -17.29 7.87
CA TYR A 130 -2.37 -17.33 9.25
C TYR A 130 -1.24 -17.47 10.29
N TYR A 131 -1.22 -16.59 11.28
CA TYR A 131 -0.23 -16.55 12.35
C TYR A 131 -0.88 -16.57 13.75
N LEU A 132 -0.07 -16.81 14.78
CA LEU A 132 -0.48 -16.84 16.19
C LEU A 132 -0.10 -15.55 16.95
N ASP A 133 0.29 -14.51 16.22
CA ASP A 133 0.71 -13.22 16.74
C ASP A 133 0.51 -12.11 15.68
N ASP A 134 0.30 -10.88 16.14
CA ASP A 134 0.04 -9.72 15.28
C ASP A 134 1.25 -9.31 14.43
N LEU A 135 2.46 -9.56 14.93
CA LEU A 135 3.71 -9.35 14.20
C LEU A 135 3.95 -10.40 13.11
N LYS A 136 3.08 -11.42 12.98
CA LYS A 136 3.13 -12.47 11.95
C LYS A 136 4.46 -13.23 11.98
N THR A 137 4.97 -13.52 13.18
CA THR A 137 6.26 -14.20 13.37
C THR A 137 6.10 -15.70 13.62
N ILE A 138 4.93 -16.13 14.11
CA ILE A 138 4.63 -17.51 14.49
C ILE A 138 3.56 -18.06 13.54
N VAL A 139 4.00 -18.81 12.54
CA VAL A 139 3.10 -19.47 11.58
C VAL A 139 2.15 -20.43 12.31
N TYR A 140 0.85 -20.32 12.05
CA TYR A 140 -0.14 -21.20 12.64
C TYR A 140 -0.05 -22.60 12.00
N ARG A 141 0.59 -23.53 12.73
CA ARG A 141 0.80 -24.92 12.29
C ARG A 141 0.10 -25.94 13.17
N ARG A 142 -0.17 -25.59 14.42
CA ARG A 142 -0.52 -26.56 15.46
C ARG A 142 -1.54 -26.09 16.47
N GLY A 143 -2.32 -27.04 16.98
CA GLY A 143 -3.36 -26.80 17.96
C GLY A 143 -4.61 -26.14 17.38
N GLN A 144 -5.54 -25.79 18.26
CA GLN A 144 -6.75 -25.03 17.98
C GLN A 144 -6.61 -23.68 18.66
N SER A 145 -6.65 -22.60 17.88
CA SER A 145 -6.46 -21.25 18.39
C SER A 145 -7.33 -20.30 17.59
N ASP A 146 -8.12 -19.53 18.31
CA ASP A 146 -8.87 -18.42 17.72
C ASP A 146 -7.86 -17.32 17.40
N ILE A 147 -7.60 -17.16 16.11
CA ILE A 147 -6.68 -16.16 15.58
C ILE A 147 -7.47 -14.90 15.19
N GLU A 148 -6.93 -13.74 15.54
CA GLU A 148 -7.52 -12.43 15.27
C GLU A 148 -7.26 -12.00 13.81
N SER A 149 -8.13 -11.14 13.26
CA SER A 149 -7.97 -10.62 11.88
C SER A 149 -6.65 -9.87 11.67
N SER A 150 -6.07 -9.30 12.74
CA SER A 150 -4.75 -8.64 12.75
C SER A 150 -3.60 -9.64 12.57
N TRP A 151 -3.77 -10.90 12.99
CA TRP A 151 -2.78 -11.98 12.86
C TRP A 151 -2.85 -12.69 11.50
N VAL A 152 -3.74 -12.22 10.61
CA VAL A 152 -3.84 -12.70 9.24
C VAL A 152 -3.06 -11.77 8.33
N ASP A 153 -2.19 -12.33 7.50
CA ASP A 153 -1.60 -11.62 6.38
C ASP A 153 -2.49 -11.76 5.14
N TRP A 154 -3.40 -10.81 4.98
CA TRP A 154 -4.41 -10.76 3.92
C TRP A 154 -3.83 -10.69 2.50
N ASN A 155 -2.56 -10.29 2.36
CA ASN A 155 -1.84 -10.11 1.10
C ASN A 155 -0.85 -11.25 0.79
N SER A 156 -0.84 -12.32 1.60
CA SER A 156 0.08 -13.45 1.47
C SER A 156 -0.57 -14.68 0.80
N GLY A 157 -0.28 -15.90 1.28
CA GLY A 157 -0.67 -17.16 0.64
C GLY A 157 -2.15 -17.49 0.69
N TYR A 158 -2.46 -18.75 0.43
CA TYR A 158 -3.84 -19.25 0.41
C TYR A 158 -4.51 -19.06 1.75
N ARG A 159 -5.78 -18.67 1.70
CA ARG A 159 -6.65 -18.48 2.85
C ARG A 159 -8.09 -18.86 2.52
N LEU A 160 -8.92 -19.01 3.54
CA LEU A 160 -10.37 -19.02 3.38
C LEU A 160 -10.85 -17.67 2.81
N PRO A 161 -11.90 -17.66 1.95
CA PRO A 161 -12.55 -16.42 1.56
C PRO A 161 -13.17 -15.73 2.78
N THR A 162 -13.21 -14.41 2.76
CA THR A 162 -14.17 -13.71 3.60
C THR A 162 -15.59 -14.02 3.13
N GLU A 163 -16.58 -13.82 3.99
CA GLU A 163 -17.97 -14.02 3.63
C GLU A 163 -18.37 -13.16 2.42
N ALA A 164 -17.88 -11.93 2.37
CA ALA A 164 -18.18 -11.00 1.29
C ALA A 164 -17.50 -11.41 -0.02
N GLU A 165 -16.25 -11.89 0.03
CA GLU A 165 -15.57 -12.48 -1.13
C GLU A 165 -16.35 -13.68 -1.66
N TRP A 166 -16.80 -14.57 -0.76
CA TRP A 166 -17.59 -15.75 -1.12
C TRP A 166 -18.91 -15.36 -1.79
N GLU A 167 -19.67 -14.41 -1.23
CA GLU A 167 -20.97 -14.01 -1.79
C GLU A 167 -20.82 -13.33 -3.15
N LYS A 168 -19.83 -12.43 -3.31
CA LYS A 168 -19.51 -11.80 -4.60
C LYS A 168 -19.19 -12.86 -5.65
N ALA A 169 -18.35 -13.82 -5.28
CA ALA A 169 -17.97 -14.93 -6.14
C ALA A 169 -19.18 -15.81 -6.51
N ALA A 170 -20.03 -16.15 -5.55
CA ALA A 170 -21.21 -16.98 -5.74
C ALA A 170 -22.22 -16.36 -6.72
N ARG A 171 -22.39 -15.03 -6.65
CA ARG A 171 -23.28 -14.28 -7.54
C ARG A 171 -22.84 -14.30 -9.01
N GLY A 172 -21.57 -14.57 -9.31
CA GLY A 172 -21.09 -14.75 -10.69
C GLY A 172 -21.34 -13.55 -11.61
N GLY A 173 -21.35 -12.33 -11.05
CA GLY A 173 -21.65 -11.09 -11.79
C GLY A 173 -23.14 -10.77 -11.94
N LEU A 174 -24.04 -11.61 -11.42
CA LEU A 174 -25.47 -11.36 -11.44
C LEU A 174 -25.92 -10.50 -10.25
N ILE A 175 -26.90 -9.65 -10.49
CA ILE A 175 -27.52 -8.78 -9.48
C ILE A 175 -28.90 -9.35 -9.16
N ASP A 176 -29.24 -9.38 -7.87
CA ASP A 176 -30.59 -9.72 -7.40
C ASP A 176 -31.08 -11.12 -7.86
N GLN A 177 -30.21 -12.11 -7.79
CA GLN A 177 -30.55 -13.51 -8.07
C GLN A 177 -30.45 -14.35 -6.79
N ARG A 178 -31.36 -15.33 -6.66
CA ARG A 178 -31.33 -16.33 -5.58
C ARG A 178 -30.13 -17.26 -5.68
N PHE A 179 -29.81 -17.71 -6.88
CA PHE A 179 -28.80 -18.74 -7.15
C PHE A 179 -27.72 -18.20 -8.10
N PRO A 180 -26.55 -18.85 -8.18
CA PRO A 180 -25.44 -18.42 -9.03
C PRO A 180 -25.76 -18.24 -10.52
N TRP A 181 -26.86 -18.83 -10.99
CA TRP A 181 -27.30 -18.83 -12.39
C TRP A 181 -28.69 -18.21 -12.60
N GLY A 182 -29.36 -17.72 -11.54
CA GLY A 182 -30.67 -17.08 -11.68
C GLY A 182 -31.64 -17.32 -10.52
N GLN A 183 -32.93 -17.25 -10.80
CA GLN A 183 -33.99 -17.30 -9.79
C GLN A 183 -34.48 -18.69 -9.41
N THR A 184 -34.14 -19.74 -10.16
CA THR A 184 -34.64 -21.10 -9.95
C THR A 184 -33.50 -22.10 -9.76
N ILE A 185 -33.80 -23.20 -9.07
CA ILE A 185 -32.89 -24.32 -8.85
C ILE A 185 -33.58 -25.64 -9.20
N SER A 186 -32.81 -26.57 -9.75
CA SER A 186 -33.23 -27.93 -10.01
C SER A 186 -32.04 -28.88 -9.84
N HIS A 187 -32.30 -30.19 -9.83
CA HIS A 187 -31.23 -31.19 -9.83
C HIS A 187 -30.32 -31.10 -11.07
N GLU A 188 -30.69 -30.40 -12.14
CA GLU A 188 -29.76 -30.15 -13.25
C GLU A 188 -28.68 -29.11 -12.92
N ASN A 189 -28.88 -28.32 -11.86
CA ASN A 189 -28.01 -27.20 -11.51
C ASN A 189 -27.14 -27.46 -10.27
N ALA A 190 -27.60 -28.31 -9.36
CA ALA A 190 -26.93 -28.53 -8.08
C ALA A 190 -27.28 -29.89 -7.45
N ASN A 191 -26.37 -30.38 -6.61
CA ASN A 191 -26.66 -31.47 -5.69
C ASN A 191 -27.21 -30.91 -4.37
N TYR A 192 -28.52 -31.02 -4.16
CA TYR A 192 -29.23 -30.55 -2.97
C TYR A 192 -30.46 -31.46 -2.72
N GLY A 193 -31.19 -31.22 -1.63
CA GLY A 193 -32.45 -31.91 -1.36
C GLY A 193 -33.65 -31.17 -1.95
N ALA A 194 -34.13 -31.53 -3.13
CA ALA A 194 -35.28 -30.87 -3.76
C ALA A 194 -36.58 -30.96 -2.96
N ASP A 195 -37.32 -29.85 -2.91
CA ASP A 195 -38.63 -29.68 -2.32
C ASP A 195 -39.51 -28.69 -3.13
N PRO A 196 -39.89 -29.05 -4.37
CA PRO A 196 -40.72 -28.22 -5.26
C PRO A 196 -42.14 -27.96 -4.74
N GLN A 197 -42.54 -28.63 -3.64
CA GLN A 197 -43.86 -28.45 -3.01
C GLN A 197 -43.86 -27.27 -2.04
N SER A 198 -42.72 -27.04 -1.36
CA SER A 198 -42.55 -25.96 -0.39
C SER A 198 -41.97 -24.69 -1.01
N TYR A 199 -41.25 -24.80 -2.13
CA TYR A 199 -40.55 -23.68 -2.79
C TYR A 199 -40.88 -23.64 -4.28
N ASP A 200 -41.54 -22.58 -4.74
CA ASP A 200 -41.95 -22.39 -6.14
C ASP A 200 -40.78 -22.19 -7.10
N TYR A 201 -39.64 -21.70 -6.59
CA TYR A 201 -38.38 -21.57 -7.31
C TYR A 201 -37.55 -22.86 -7.37
N ASP A 202 -37.96 -23.92 -6.67
CA ASP A 202 -37.42 -25.26 -6.84
C ASP A 202 -38.22 -25.98 -7.93
N ILE A 203 -37.64 -26.06 -9.12
CA ILE A 203 -38.31 -26.60 -10.31
C ILE A 203 -37.90 -28.05 -10.60
N SER A 204 -37.28 -28.73 -9.62
CA SER A 204 -36.86 -30.13 -9.78
C SER A 204 -38.06 -31.05 -10.05
N PRO A 205 -37.96 -31.99 -11.02
CA PRO A 205 -39.05 -32.91 -11.33
C PRO A 205 -39.34 -33.91 -10.20
N THR A 206 -38.44 -34.04 -9.22
CA THR A 206 -38.52 -35.00 -8.12
C THR A 206 -38.20 -34.33 -6.79
N SER A 207 -38.82 -34.80 -5.69
CA SER A 207 -38.50 -34.37 -4.33
C SER A 207 -37.52 -35.33 -3.63
N GLY A 208 -36.66 -34.80 -2.76
CA GLY A 208 -35.63 -35.56 -2.01
C GLY A 208 -34.22 -35.33 -2.55
N TYR A 209 -33.25 -36.16 -2.15
CA TYR A 209 -31.86 -35.99 -2.62
C TYR A 209 -31.73 -36.25 -4.13
N HIS A 210 -30.66 -35.70 -4.71
CA HIS A 210 -30.32 -35.88 -6.11
C HIS A 210 -30.26 -37.36 -6.51
N PRO A 211 -30.94 -37.78 -7.60
CA PRO A 211 -31.09 -39.19 -7.97
C PRO A 211 -29.76 -39.90 -8.27
N ASP A 212 -28.80 -39.20 -8.88
CA ASP A 212 -27.49 -39.76 -9.22
C ASP A 212 -26.56 -39.92 -8.00
N PHE A 213 -26.84 -39.20 -6.90
CA PHE A 213 -26.01 -39.17 -5.70
C PHE A 213 -26.76 -39.72 -4.48
N MET A 214 -27.68 -40.66 -4.73
CA MET A 214 -28.41 -41.40 -3.71
C MET A 214 -28.47 -42.89 -4.01
N LYS A 215 -28.65 -43.70 -2.97
CA LYS A 215 -29.10 -45.08 -3.07
C LYS A 215 -30.17 -45.35 -2.03
N ASP A 216 -31.26 -45.99 -2.46
CA ASP A 216 -32.23 -46.57 -1.53
C ASP A 216 -31.70 -47.94 -1.07
N ILE A 217 -31.45 -48.06 0.22
CA ILE A 217 -30.98 -49.29 0.86
C ILE A 217 -32.11 -49.74 1.78
N SER A 218 -32.74 -50.88 1.48
CA SER A 218 -33.94 -51.37 2.15
C SER A 218 -33.87 -51.41 3.68
N GLU A 219 -32.67 -51.52 4.25
CA GLU A 219 -32.41 -51.58 5.70
C GLU A 219 -32.19 -50.21 6.35
N TRP A 220 -31.71 -49.20 5.60
CA TRP A 220 -31.24 -47.91 6.11
C TRP A 220 -32.00 -46.72 5.51
N GLY A 221 -32.91 -46.98 4.57
CA GLY A 221 -33.58 -45.99 3.76
C GLY A 221 -32.65 -45.35 2.71
N LYS A 222 -33.01 -44.13 2.32
CA LYS A 222 -32.27 -43.35 1.32
C LYS A 222 -30.96 -42.79 1.90
N VAL A 223 -29.83 -43.24 1.37
CA VAL A 223 -28.49 -42.72 1.67
C VAL A 223 -28.03 -41.83 0.52
N SER A 224 -27.48 -40.65 0.82
CA SER A 224 -26.98 -39.69 -0.17
C SER A 224 -25.55 -39.21 0.12
N TRP A 225 -24.85 -38.79 -0.92
CA TRP A 225 -23.47 -38.32 -0.90
C TRP A 225 -23.26 -37.09 -1.82
N THR A 226 -22.06 -36.53 -1.79
CA THR A 226 -21.63 -35.41 -2.63
C THR A 226 -21.56 -35.79 -4.11
N SER A 227 -21.48 -34.82 -5.02
CA SER A 227 -21.14 -35.02 -6.43
C SER A 227 -19.65 -34.76 -6.67
N PRO A 228 -19.08 -35.16 -7.82
CA PRO A 228 -17.81 -34.62 -8.28
C PRO A 228 -17.82 -33.08 -8.29
N VAL A 229 -16.66 -32.48 -8.04
CA VAL A 229 -16.54 -31.03 -7.80
C VAL A 229 -16.79 -30.14 -9.04
N ASP A 230 -16.82 -30.74 -10.24
CA ASP A 230 -17.02 -30.08 -11.53
C ASP A 230 -18.24 -30.63 -12.30
N TYR A 231 -19.16 -31.33 -11.61
CA TYR A 231 -20.28 -32.03 -12.23
C TYR A 231 -21.33 -31.09 -12.87
N PHE A 232 -21.62 -29.96 -12.21
CA PHE A 232 -22.64 -29.00 -12.66
C PHE A 232 -22.01 -27.83 -13.43
N ASN A 233 -22.82 -27.03 -14.13
CA ASN A 233 -22.30 -25.87 -14.86
C ASN A 233 -21.76 -24.81 -13.90
N ALA A 234 -20.64 -24.19 -14.29
CA ALA A 234 -20.08 -23.06 -13.57
C ALA A 234 -20.94 -21.79 -13.69
N ASN A 235 -20.82 -20.88 -12.72
CA ASN A 235 -21.46 -19.56 -12.76
C ASN A 235 -20.72 -18.58 -13.71
N GLY A 236 -21.15 -17.32 -13.77
CA GLY A 236 -20.57 -16.30 -14.66
C GLY A 236 -19.09 -15.97 -14.42
N TYR A 237 -18.51 -16.39 -13.29
CA TYR A 237 -17.08 -16.31 -13.00
C TYR A 237 -16.34 -17.64 -13.18
N GLY A 238 -16.98 -18.67 -13.74
CA GLY A 238 -16.32 -19.97 -13.94
C GLY A 238 -16.18 -20.79 -12.65
N LEU A 239 -16.96 -20.49 -11.61
CA LEU A 239 -16.98 -21.23 -10.34
C LEU A 239 -18.07 -22.30 -10.32
N PHE A 240 -17.70 -23.51 -9.92
CA PHE A 240 -18.57 -24.67 -9.78
C PHE A 240 -19.13 -24.79 -8.37
N ASN A 241 -20.32 -25.37 -8.24
CA ASN A 241 -20.94 -25.76 -6.96
C ASN A 241 -21.04 -24.63 -5.91
N MET A 242 -21.13 -23.37 -6.32
CA MET A 242 -21.40 -22.25 -5.37
C MET A 242 -22.79 -22.35 -4.70
N ALA A 243 -23.62 -23.32 -5.10
CA ALA A 243 -24.88 -23.69 -4.47
C ALA A 243 -25.02 -25.22 -4.46
N GLY A 244 -25.24 -25.80 -3.28
CA GLY A 244 -25.35 -27.25 -3.09
C GLY A 244 -24.00 -27.92 -2.82
N ASN A 245 -23.95 -29.23 -3.04
CA ASN A 245 -22.81 -30.11 -2.82
C ASN A 245 -22.26 -30.08 -1.38
N VAL A 246 -21.33 -29.21 -0.96
CA VAL A 246 -20.97 -29.00 0.47
C VAL A 246 -21.15 -27.55 0.91
N ARG A 247 -21.37 -27.33 2.22
CA ARG A 247 -21.24 -25.99 2.80
C ARG A 247 -19.77 -25.62 2.82
N GLU A 248 -19.43 -24.36 2.65
CA GLU A 248 -18.04 -23.93 2.55
C GLU A 248 -17.65 -22.97 3.67
N TRP A 249 -16.61 -23.32 4.42
CA TRP A 249 -16.08 -22.48 5.49
C TRP A 249 -15.63 -21.12 4.93
N CYS A 250 -16.00 -20.04 5.62
CA CYS A 250 -15.46 -18.70 5.42
C CYS A 250 -14.57 -18.31 6.61
N TRP A 251 -13.79 -17.25 6.41
CA TRP A 251 -13.00 -16.66 7.49
C TRP A 251 -13.88 -16.13 8.63
N ASP A 252 -14.94 -15.41 8.31
CA ASP A 252 -15.64 -14.50 9.21
C ASP A 252 -16.25 -15.22 10.43
N TRP A 253 -16.20 -14.54 11.58
CA TRP A 253 -17.10 -14.86 12.69
C TRP A 253 -18.53 -14.51 12.29
N TYR A 254 -19.49 -15.36 12.66
CA TYR A 254 -20.89 -15.11 12.40
C TYR A 254 -21.47 -14.16 13.45
N ASP A 255 -22.07 -13.06 12.99
CA ASP A 255 -22.92 -12.18 13.77
C ASP A 255 -24.19 -11.85 12.93
N PRO A 256 -25.40 -12.11 13.46
CA PRO A 256 -26.66 -11.84 12.76
C PRO A 256 -26.86 -10.36 12.43
N SER A 257 -26.23 -9.45 13.18
CA SER A 257 -26.32 -8.01 13.01
C SER A 257 -25.22 -7.42 12.13
N TYR A 258 -24.22 -8.22 11.71
CA TYR A 258 -23.00 -7.73 11.06
C TYR A 258 -23.28 -6.82 9.87
N TYR A 259 -24.28 -7.15 9.04
CA TYR A 259 -24.61 -6.39 7.83
C TYR A 259 -25.06 -4.94 8.13
N HIS A 260 -25.49 -4.62 9.35
CA HIS A 260 -25.85 -3.26 9.75
C HIS A 260 -24.64 -2.34 9.98
N TRP A 261 -23.48 -2.92 10.27
CA TRP A 261 -22.26 -2.18 10.63
C TRP A 261 -21.02 -2.69 9.89
N SER A 262 -21.21 -3.54 8.87
CA SER A 262 -20.17 -4.02 7.98
C SER A 262 -19.42 -2.84 7.36
N SER A 263 -18.10 -2.95 7.29
CA SER A 263 -17.28 -1.97 6.57
C SER A 263 -17.62 -2.00 5.08
N TYR A 264 -17.43 -0.85 4.43
CA TYR A 264 -17.61 -0.73 2.98
C TYR A 264 -16.52 -1.48 2.20
N SER A 265 -15.24 -1.33 2.60
CA SER A 265 -14.11 -1.93 1.90
C SER A 265 -13.63 -3.20 2.59
N ASN A 266 -13.53 -4.29 1.83
CA ASN A 266 -12.94 -5.59 2.22
C ASN A 266 -13.33 -6.06 3.64
N PRO A 267 -14.63 -6.16 3.97
CA PRO A 267 -15.07 -6.64 5.27
C PRO A 267 -14.59 -8.09 5.52
N ASN A 268 -14.09 -8.33 6.72
CA ASN A 268 -13.53 -9.61 7.18
C ASN A 268 -14.22 -10.12 8.46
N GLY A 269 -15.45 -9.68 8.69
CA GLY A 269 -16.28 -10.11 9.80
C GLY A 269 -16.04 -9.34 11.10
N PRO A 270 -16.76 -9.68 12.17
CA PRO A 270 -16.43 -9.30 13.54
C PRO A 270 -15.07 -9.86 13.97
N ASN A 271 -14.39 -9.19 14.92
CA ASN A 271 -13.11 -9.68 15.46
C ASN A 271 -13.25 -10.89 16.40
N VAL A 272 -14.43 -11.08 16.99
CA VAL A 272 -14.73 -12.15 17.94
C VAL A 272 -16.10 -12.76 17.63
N GLY A 273 -16.27 -14.03 17.93
CA GLY A 273 -17.55 -14.72 17.77
C GLY A 273 -17.53 -16.12 18.39
N THR A 274 -18.67 -16.81 18.29
CA THR A 274 -18.82 -18.20 18.75
C THR A 274 -18.76 -19.19 17.59
N ASP A 275 -19.29 -18.79 16.44
CA ASP A 275 -19.48 -19.63 15.27
C ASP A 275 -18.85 -18.96 14.05
N ARG A 276 -18.22 -19.74 13.17
CA ARG A 276 -17.66 -19.27 11.91
C ARG A 276 -18.70 -19.42 10.81
N VAL A 277 -18.65 -18.51 9.84
CA VAL A 277 -19.57 -18.49 8.70
C VAL A 277 -19.34 -19.70 7.79
N LEU A 278 -20.43 -20.28 7.30
CA LEU A 278 -20.48 -21.30 6.26
C LEU A 278 -21.48 -20.85 5.20
N ARG A 279 -21.19 -21.09 3.92
CA ARG A 279 -22.06 -20.64 2.80
C ARG A 279 -22.34 -21.77 1.80
N GLY A 280 -23.26 -21.55 0.85
CA GLY A 280 -23.52 -22.45 -0.30
C GLY A 280 -24.57 -23.55 -0.11
N GLY A 281 -24.89 -23.95 1.12
CA GLY A 281 -25.83 -25.06 1.36
C GLY A 281 -25.16 -26.42 1.13
N GLY A 282 -25.87 -27.45 0.68
CA GLY A 282 -25.26 -28.77 0.45
C GLY A 282 -26.24 -29.85 0.03
N TRP A 283 -25.76 -31.05 -0.30
CA TRP A 283 -26.56 -32.17 -0.81
C TRP A 283 -27.75 -32.63 0.05
N ARG A 284 -27.76 -32.27 1.34
CA ARG A 284 -28.86 -32.55 2.27
C ARG A 284 -29.74 -31.35 2.59
N TYR A 285 -29.35 -30.16 2.16
CA TYR A 285 -30.06 -28.91 2.40
C TYR A 285 -31.08 -28.66 1.29
N ARG A 286 -32.22 -28.03 1.63
CA ARG A 286 -33.23 -27.66 0.62
C ARG A 286 -32.81 -26.42 -0.16
N ALA A 287 -33.49 -26.18 -1.27
CA ALA A 287 -33.30 -25.03 -2.16
C ALA A 287 -33.09 -23.70 -1.42
N ARG A 288 -33.90 -23.41 -0.39
CA ARG A 288 -33.81 -22.16 0.38
C ARG A 288 -32.43 -21.89 0.98
N TRP A 289 -31.69 -22.93 1.39
CA TRP A 289 -30.36 -22.81 2.00
C TRP A 289 -29.22 -22.79 0.98
N CYS A 290 -29.52 -23.08 -0.29
CA CYS A 290 -28.56 -23.00 -1.40
C CYS A 290 -28.54 -21.61 -2.06
N ARG A 291 -29.29 -20.64 -1.51
CA ARG A 291 -29.27 -19.27 -2.01
C ARG A 291 -27.93 -18.59 -1.72
N THR A 292 -27.49 -17.71 -2.61
CA THR A 292 -26.19 -17.04 -2.49
C THR A 292 -26.07 -16.17 -1.23
N SER A 293 -27.17 -15.73 -0.63
CA SER A 293 -27.19 -14.79 0.51
C SER A 293 -27.35 -15.42 1.91
N VAL A 294 -27.61 -16.73 2.03
CA VAL A 294 -27.95 -17.37 3.33
C VAL A 294 -26.74 -17.58 4.24
N ARG A 295 -26.87 -17.23 5.54
CA ARG A 295 -25.75 -17.28 6.51
C ARG A 295 -26.09 -18.09 7.79
N SER A 296 -27.07 -17.67 8.59
CA SER A 296 -27.34 -18.11 9.97
C SER A 296 -27.43 -19.61 10.21
N LEU A 297 -28.28 -20.29 9.44
CA LEU A 297 -28.51 -21.74 9.61
C LEU A 297 -27.37 -22.59 9.06
N LEU A 298 -26.32 -21.95 8.53
CA LEU A 298 -25.14 -22.62 8.03
C LEU A 298 -23.95 -22.47 8.98
N ALA A 299 -23.84 -21.39 9.76
CA ALA A 299 -22.74 -21.14 10.67
C ALA A 299 -22.61 -22.20 11.78
N GLU A 300 -21.39 -22.53 12.17
CA GLU A 300 -21.09 -23.58 13.15
C GLU A 300 -19.82 -23.20 13.94
N ARG A 301 -19.64 -23.80 15.12
CA ARG A 301 -18.40 -23.63 15.90
C ARG A 301 -17.16 -24.00 15.08
N PRO A 302 -16.01 -23.34 15.30
CA PRO A 302 -14.80 -23.62 14.53
C PRO A 302 -14.28 -25.06 14.71
N ASP A 303 -14.62 -25.74 15.82
CA ASP A 303 -14.30 -27.14 16.10
C ASP A 303 -15.36 -28.14 15.58
N TYR A 304 -16.41 -27.67 14.89
CA TYR A 304 -17.47 -28.51 14.37
C TYR A 304 -16.97 -29.46 13.26
N VAL A 305 -17.25 -30.75 13.44
CA VAL A 305 -16.88 -31.82 12.49
C VAL A 305 -18.12 -32.29 11.75
N GLY A 306 -18.60 -31.46 10.84
CA GLY A 306 -19.79 -31.74 10.05
C GLY A 306 -19.53 -32.64 8.86
N THR A 307 -20.41 -33.61 8.64
CA THR A 307 -20.39 -34.40 7.38
C THR A 307 -20.74 -33.57 6.16
N THR A 308 -21.13 -32.29 6.30
CA THR A 308 -21.57 -31.43 5.20
C THR A 308 -20.75 -30.15 5.00
N ALA A 309 -19.68 -29.96 5.78
CA ALA A 309 -18.81 -28.78 5.69
C ALA A 309 -17.48 -29.13 5.03
N GLY A 310 -17.18 -28.46 3.92
CA GLY A 310 -15.91 -28.42 3.22
C GLY A 310 -15.44 -26.98 3.05
N PHE A 311 -14.66 -26.69 2.00
CA PHE A 311 -14.14 -25.35 1.74
C PHE A 311 -13.54 -25.22 0.33
N ARG A 312 -13.30 -23.98 -0.07
CA ARG A 312 -12.41 -23.58 -1.16
C ARG A 312 -11.48 -22.48 -0.67
N THR A 313 -10.37 -22.24 -1.37
CA THR A 313 -9.42 -21.20 -0.97
C THR A 313 -9.42 -20.01 -1.93
N VAL A 314 -8.93 -18.89 -1.41
CA VAL A 314 -8.62 -17.68 -2.18
C VAL A 314 -7.17 -17.28 -1.99
N LEU A 315 -6.70 -16.46 -2.92
CA LEU A 315 -5.37 -15.86 -2.92
C LEU A 315 -5.51 -14.39 -3.33
N PRO A 316 -4.87 -13.43 -2.64
CA PRO A 316 -5.01 -12.00 -2.95
C PRO A 316 -4.52 -11.65 -4.37
N SER A 317 -5.17 -10.70 -5.05
CA SER A 317 -4.64 -10.15 -6.31
C SER A 317 -3.49 -9.16 -6.11
N SER A 318 -3.35 -8.63 -4.88
CA SER A 318 -2.23 -7.82 -4.39
C SER A 318 -0.93 -8.62 -4.23
N LEU A 319 -0.92 -9.91 -4.59
CA LEU A 319 0.27 -10.55 -5.17
C LEU A 319 0.55 -9.95 -6.57
N SER A 320 0.72 -8.63 -6.61
CA SER A 320 1.05 -7.84 -7.78
C SER A 320 2.56 -7.84 -7.97
N GLY A 321 2.98 -8.48 -9.05
CA GLY A 321 4.32 -8.38 -9.63
C GLY A 321 4.95 -9.72 -9.98
N TRP A 322 5.14 -10.60 -8.99
CA TRP A 322 6.03 -11.76 -9.16
C TRP A 322 5.32 -13.12 -9.33
N PHE A 323 4.03 -13.25 -9.01
CA PHE A 323 3.29 -14.51 -9.17
C PHE A 323 2.39 -14.55 -10.43
N ASN A 324 1.89 -13.41 -10.91
CA ASN A 324 1.20 -13.34 -12.22
C ASN A 324 2.12 -13.66 -13.41
N SER A 325 3.44 -13.69 -13.21
CA SER A 325 4.43 -14.16 -14.19
C SER A 325 4.59 -15.68 -14.24
N LEU A 326 3.92 -16.45 -13.38
CA LEU A 326 4.04 -17.91 -13.31
C LEU A 326 2.78 -18.70 -13.73
N LEU A 327 1.62 -18.05 -13.96
CA LEU A 327 0.36 -18.75 -14.26
C LEU A 327 -0.37 -18.32 -15.54
N LEU A 328 0.20 -17.41 -16.35
CA LEU A 328 -0.22 -17.24 -17.74
C LEU A 328 0.74 -17.99 -18.67
N PRO A 329 0.26 -18.57 -19.79
CA PRO A 329 1.16 -19.16 -20.77
C PRO A 329 2.16 -18.08 -21.16
N VAL A 330 3.45 -18.42 -21.09
CA VAL A 330 4.61 -17.62 -21.52
C VAL A 330 4.15 -16.44 -22.39
N ARG A 331 3.91 -15.28 -21.77
CA ARG A 331 3.71 -14.05 -22.53
C ARG A 331 5.07 -13.80 -23.17
N GLU A 332 5.05 -13.63 -24.49
CA GLU A 332 6.23 -13.59 -25.36
C GLU A 332 7.40 -12.90 -24.67
N SER A 333 8.56 -13.56 -24.69
CA SER A 333 9.81 -13.00 -24.22
C SER A 333 9.97 -11.59 -24.78
N TYR A 334 9.83 -10.57 -23.93
CA TYR A 334 10.50 -9.32 -24.23
C TYR A 334 11.98 -9.64 -24.13
N ASP A 335 12.60 -9.82 -25.29
CA ASP A 335 14.05 -9.82 -25.37
C ASP A 335 14.54 -8.55 -24.67
N CYS A 336 15.57 -8.70 -23.87
CA CYS A 336 16.14 -7.56 -23.22
C CYS A 336 16.54 -6.50 -24.26
N PRO A 337 16.05 -5.25 -24.13
CA PRO A 337 16.29 -4.23 -25.15
C PRO A 337 17.76 -3.83 -25.24
N PHE A 338 18.54 -4.06 -24.18
CA PHE A 338 19.95 -3.66 -24.09
C PHE A 338 20.89 -4.86 -24.17
N GLN A 339 20.83 -5.66 -25.23
CA GLN A 339 21.76 -6.80 -25.38
C GLN A 339 23.22 -6.32 -25.29
N LYS A 340 24.03 -7.00 -24.46
CA LYS A 340 25.45 -6.67 -24.30
C LYS A 340 26.19 -6.94 -25.61
N LYS A 341 26.76 -5.88 -26.19
CA LYS A 341 27.64 -6.01 -27.36
C LYS A 341 28.96 -6.65 -26.94
N ASP A 342 29.59 -7.40 -27.84
CA ASP A 342 30.90 -8.00 -27.59
C ASP A 342 31.92 -6.92 -27.20
N GLY A 343 32.59 -7.12 -26.05
CA GLY A 343 33.54 -6.15 -25.50
C GLY A 343 32.93 -4.98 -24.73
N ALA A 344 31.61 -4.84 -24.67
CA ALA A 344 30.93 -3.76 -23.95
C ALA A 344 30.73 -4.08 -22.46
N ASP A 345 31.78 -3.92 -21.65
CA ASP A 345 31.71 -4.16 -20.21
C ASP A 345 30.95 -3.07 -19.43
N SER A 346 30.67 -1.92 -20.05
CA SER A 346 30.03 -0.77 -19.40
C SER A 346 28.81 -0.29 -20.19
N LEU A 347 27.81 0.28 -19.50
CA LEU A 347 26.54 0.70 -20.11
C LEU A 347 26.13 2.10 -19.65
N ILE A 348 25.63 2.91 -20.58
CA ILE A 348 24.89 4.13 -20.30
C ILE A 348 23.47 3.96 -20.84
N VAL A 349 22.46 4.25 -20.01
CA VAL A 349 21.05 4.27 -20.42
C VAL A 349 20.50 5.67 -20.19
N ILE A 350 19.89 6.25 -21.22
CA ILE A 350 19.23 7.57 -21.16
C ILE A 350 17.74 7.37 -21.40
N THR A 351 16.91 7.93 -20.53
CA THR A 351 15.45 7.86 -20.65
C THR A 351 14.79 9.19 -20.28
N HIS A 352 13.59 9.40 -20.79
CA HIS A 352 12.66 10.41 -20.29
C HIS A 352 11.52 9.74 -19.52
N GLY A 353 10.66 10.55 -18.89
CA GLY A 353 9.41 10.14 -18.28
C GLY A 353 8.19 10.74 -18.94
N LEU A 354 7.32 11.34 -18.14
CA LEU A 354 6.04 11.94 -18.53
C LEU A 354 6.16 12.81 -19.81
N ILE A 355 5.38 12.48 -20.84
CA ILE A 355 5.20 13.34 -22.03
C ILE A 355 3.72 13.66 -22.21
N LYS A 356 3.44 14.95 -22.43
CA LYS A 356 2.10 15.42 -22.76
C LYS A 356 1.72 14.99 -24.18
N LYS A 357 0.58 14.30 -24.31
CA LYS A 357 -0.04 14.05 -25.61
C LYS A 357 -0.73 15.33 -26.10
N GLU A 358 -0.43 15.77 -27.31
CA GLU A 358 -1.20 16.83 -27.97
C GLU A 358 -2.47 16.25 -28.59
N ASP A 359 -3.56 17.02 -28.53
CA ASP A 359 -4.86 16.59 -29.05
C ASP A 359 -4.76 16.28 -30.55
N GLY A 360 -5.30 15.12 -30.94
CA GLY A 360 -5.32 14.66 -32.32
C GLY A 360 -4.09 13.85 -32.76
N GLN A 361 -3.08 13.67 -31.91
CA GLN A 361 -1.95 12.80 -32.23
C GLN A 361 -2.29 11.31 -32.01
N THR A 362 -2.03 10.46 -33.02
CA THR A 362 -2.22 9.00 -32.94
C THR A 362 -1.07 8.32 -32.22
N GLU A 363 0.12 8.86 -32.41
CA GLU A 363 1.37 8.42 -31.81
C GLU A 363 1.98 9.55 -31.00
N PRO A 364 2.84 9.22 -30.05
CA PRO A 364 3.07 10.14 -28.97
C PRO A 364 4.47 10.79 -29.15
N PRO A 365 4.68 12.10 -28.84
CA PRO A 365 5.85 12.83 -29.32
C PRO A 365 7.19 12.25 -28.84
N ASP A 366 8.02 11.86 -29.80
CA ASP A 366 9.36 11.30 -29.56
C ASP A 366 10.32 12.42 -29.06
N PRO A 367 10.86 12.33 -27.83
CA PRO A 367 11.76 13.34 -27.30
C PRO A 367 13.13 13.23 -27.97
N LYS A 368 13.27 13.94 -29.09
CA LYS A 368 14.48 14.01 -29.92
C LYS A 368 15.77 14.23 -29.12
N TRP A 369 15.71 14.96 -28.00
CA TRP A 369 16.87 15.26 -27.16
C TRP A 369 17.55 14.02 -26.58
N ILE A 370 16.83 12.89 -26.37
CA ILE A 370 17.42 11.66 -25.83
C ILE A 370 18.42 11.08 -26.83
N ASP A 371 18.06 11.07 -28.11
CA ASP A 371 18.92 10.57 -29.16
C ASP A 371 20.13 11.47 -29.35
N GLU A 372 19.91 12.79 -29.32
CA GLU A 372 20.97 13.79 -29.41
C GLU A 372 21.96 13.64 -28.25
N MET A 373 21.47 13.45 -27.02
CA MET A 373 22.30 13.19 -25.85
C MET A 373 23.05 11.86 -25.95
N ALA A 374 22.37 10.79 -26.39
CA ALA A 374 23.01 9.49 -26.59
C ALA A 374 24.11 9.56 -27.66
N GLU A 375 23.87 10.29 -28.76
CA GLU A 375 24.85 10.50 -29.82
C GLU A 375 26.05 11.33 -29.34
N ALA A 376 25.81 12.42 -28.60
CA ALA A 376 26.88 13.21 -28.00
C ALA A 376 27.77 12.37 -27.06
N MET A 377 27.17 11.54 -26.21
CA MET A 377 27.91 10.61 -25.34
C MET A 377 28.70 9.57 -26.15
N ARG A 378 28.11 8.97 -27.19
CA ARG A 378 28.82 8.01 -28.06
C ARG A 378 30.03 8.64 -28.75
N ASN A 379 29.87 9.86 -29.28
CA ASN A 379 30.96 10.59 -29.94
C ASN A 379 32.08 10.91 -28.94
N ASN A 380 31.74 11.41 -27.76
CA ASN A 380 32.71 11.68 -26.71
C ASN A 380 33.50 10.42 -26.28
N LEU A 381 32.79 9.31 -26.06
CA LEU A 381 33.42 8.03 -25.71
C LEU A 381 34.34 7.52 -26.82
N SER A 382 33.93 7.66 -28.08
CA SER A 382 34.75 7.29 -29.24
C SER A 382 36.04 8.10 -29.33
N GLU A 383 35.96 9.43 -29.14
CA GLU A 383 37.14 10.31 -29.13
C GLU A 383 38.11 9.98 -27.98
N ARG A 384 37.58 9.56 -26.83
CA ARG A 384 38.36 9.10 -25.67
C ARG A 384 38.92 7.67 -25.82
N GLY A 385 38.59 6.95 -26.89
CA GLY A 385 38.99 5.56 -27.10
C GLY A 385 38.28 4.56 -26.17
N LEU A 386 37.16 4.94 -25.56
CA LEU A 386 36.38 4.14 -24.59
C LEU A 386 35.37 3.21 -25.28
N SER A 387 35.88 2.36 -26.18
CA SER A 387 35.06 1.44 -27.00
C SER A 387 34.33 0.34 -26.21
N ASN A 388 34.67 0.16 -24.93
CA ASN A 388 34.03 -0.79 -24.00
C ASN A 388 32.70 -0.26 -23.42
N TRP A 389 32.32 0.98 -23.72
CA TRP A 389 31.06 1.56 -23.29
C TRP A 389 29.98 1.43 -24.37
N GLN A 390 28.82 0.92 -23.98
CA GLN A 390 27.61 0.90 -24.79
C GLN A 390 26.64 2.00 -24.32
N VAL A 391 26.06 2.76 -25.24
CA VAL A 391 25.10 3.85 -24.93
C VAL A 391 23.76 3.54 -25.59
N GLU A 392 22.73 3.40 -24.77
CA GLU A 392 21.37 3.07 -25.18
C GLU A 392 20.38 4.18 -24.80
N ALA A 393 19.51 4.53 -25.76
CA ALA A 393 18.37 5.40 -25.54
C ALA A 393 17.14 4.52 -25.28
N TYR A 394 16.48 4.70 -24.15
CA TYR A 394 15.26 3.96 -23.80
C TYR A 394 14.04 4.86 -23.88
N ARG A 395 13.03 4.40 -24.62
CA ARG A 395 11.77 5.10 -24.84
C ARG A 395 10.62 4.22 -24.37
N TRP A 396 9.67 4.81 -23.67
CA TRP A 396 8.54 4.10 -23.09
C TRP A 396 7.48 3.95 -24.16
N LYS A 397 7.09 2.71 -24.49
CA LYS A 397 6.32 2.47 -25.71
C LYS A 397 4.82 2.80 -25.62
N GLU A 398 4.13 2.56 -24.50
CA GLU A 398 2.65 2.76 -24.45
C GLU A 398 2.08 3.28 -23.10
N GLU A 399 2.78 3.11 -21.97
CA GLU A 399 2.22 3.34 -20.62
C GLU A 399 2.68 4.64 -19.91
N ALA A 400 3.44 5.49 -20.59
CA ALA A 400 3.97 6.77 -20.07
C ALA A 400 3.06 8.00 -20.31
N TRP A 401 1.88 7.79 -20.89
CA TRP A 401 1.10 8.82 -21.56
C TRP A 401 -0.24 9.05 -20.89
N LEU A 402 -0.58 10.31 -20.61
CA LEU A 402 -1.91 10.68 -20.14
C LEU A 402 -2.67 11.46 -21.24
N PRO A 403 -3.88 11.02 -21.60
CA PRO A 403 -4.74 11.77 -22.51
C PRO A 403 -5.33 12.95 -21.74
N THR A 404 -4.67 14.11 -21.81
CA THR A 404 -5.05 15.39 -21.15
C THR A 404 -5.01 15.40 -19.61
N PHE A 405 -4.82 16.61 -19.05
CA PHE A 405 -4.63 16.86 -17.61
C PHE A 405 -5.94 16.66 -16.83
N SER A 406 -6.40 15.41 -16.70
CA SER A 406 -7.38 15.04 -15.68
C SER A 406 -6.66 14.98 -14.34
N ALA A 407 -7.15 15.71 -13.34
CA ALA A 407 -6.60 15.73 -11.99
C ALA A 407 -6.60 14.35 -11.29
N VAL A 408 -7.20 13.32 -11.90
CA VAL A 408 -7.49 12.02 -11.29
C VAL A 408 -6.48 10.93 -11.69
N VAL A 409 -5.53 11.17 -12.61
CA VAL A 409 -4.61 10.12 -13.09
C VAL A 409 -3.16 10.61 -13.09
N LYS A 410 -2.48 10.64 -11.93
CA LYS A 410 -1.09 11.12 -11.83
C LYS A 410 -0.10 10.11 -11.20
N ASP A 411 -0.57 9.16 -10.40
CA ASP A 411 0.31 8.16 -9.76
C ASP A 411 0.63 6.96 -10.66
N ASP A 412 -0.28 6.60 -11.59
CA ASP A 412 -0.11 5.47 -12.52
C ASP A 412 1.19 5.54 -13.35
N VAL A 413 1.63 6.75 -13.72
CA VAL A 413 2.85 6.93 -14.53
C VAL A 413 4.10 6.53 -13.76
N LEU A 414 4.14 6.82 -12.46
CA LEU A 414 5.27 6.43 -11.60
C LEU A 414 5.24 4.93 -11.30
N ASP A 415 4.07 4.32 -11.18
CA ASP A 415 3.90 2.87 -11.02
C ASP A 415 4.37 2.12 -12.27
N ASN A 416 4.06 2.62 -13.46
CA ASN A 416 4.50 2.01 -14.72
C ASN A 416 6.02 2.16 -14.91
N ALA A 417 6.59 3.30 -14.52
CA ALA A 417 8.04 3.53 -14.47
C ALA A 417 8.77 2.43 -13.69
N GLU A 418 8.23 2.10 -12.53
CA GLU A 418 8.83 1.14 -11.61
C GLU A 418 8.76 -0.28 -12.17
N LYS A 419 7.62 -0.69 -12.74
CA LYS A 419 7.47 -1.99 -13.40
C LYS A 419 8.51 -2.18 -14.50
N ASP A 420 8.63 -1.21 -15.40
CA ASP A 420 9.61 -1.22 -16.48
C ASP A 420 11.04 -1.23 -15.93
N GLY A 421 11.32 -0.40 -14.92
CA GLY A 421 12.63 -0.33 -14.29
C GLY A 421 13.05 -1.65 -13.64
N LEU A 422 12.14 -2.35 -12.96
CA LEU A 422 12.41 -3.67 -12.38
C LEU A 422 12.72 -4.72 -13.47
N PHE A 423 12.01 -4.68 -14.60
CA PHE A 423 12.27 -5.56 -15.74
C PHE A 423 13.65 -5.28 -16.35
N LEU A 424 13.93 -4.04 -16.73
CA LEU A 424 15.21 -3.64 -17.32
C LEU A 424 16.38 -3.92 -16.39
N GLY A 425 16.23 -3.64 -15.10
CA GLY A 425 17.24 -3.91 -14.08
C GLY A 425 17.52 -5.42 -13.94
N SER A 426 16.49 -6.26 -14.04
CA SER A 426 16.66 -7.73 -14.01
C SER A 426 17.46 -8.23 -15.21
N CYS A 427 17.21 -7.71 -16.40
CA CYS A 427 18.01 -8.05 -17.56
C CYS A 427 19.46 -7.58 -17.39
N VAL A 428 19.67 -6.28 -17.15
CA VAL A 428 21.02 -5.67 -17.17
C VAL A 428 21.91 -6.31 -16.11
N ALA A 429 21.35 -6.71 -14.97
CA ALA A 429 22.07 -7.43 -13.92
C ALA A 429 22.69 -8.76 -14.40
N GLN A 430 22.06 -9.44 -15.36
CA GLN A 430 22.50 -10.73 -15.89
C GLN A 430 23.63 -10.59 -16.94
N GLN A 431 23.95 -9.37 -17.36
CA GLN A 431 24.91 -9.12 -18.44
C GLN A 431 26.37 -8.97 -17.96
N ASP A 432 26.63 -9.14 -16.66
CA ASP A 432 27.96 -9.04 -16.06
C ASP A 432 28.72 -7.77 -16.53
N ARG A 433 28.06 -6.62 -16.36
CA ARG A 433 28.65 -5.31 -16.65
C ARG A 433 29.43 -4.83 -15.44
N LYS A 434 30.51 -4.09 -15.65
CA LYS A 434 31.36 -3.51 -14.60
C LYS A 434 30.79 -2.17 -14.12
N ASN A 435 30.48 -1.28 -15.06
CA ASN A 435 30.02 0.08 -14.79
C ASN A 435 28.70 0.38 -15.50
N ILE A 436 27.78 1.05 -14.82
CA ILE A 436 26.47 1.44 -15.35
C ILE A 436 26.19 2.90 -14.98
N ILE A 437 25.81 3.71 -15.96
CA ILE A 437 25.32 5.08 -15.78
C ILE A 437 23.87 5.13 -16.25
N LEU A 438 22.96 5.57 -15.40
CA LEU A 438 21.55 5.73 -15.71
C LEU A 438 21.20 7.22 -15.64
N VAL A 439 20.67 7.77 -16.72
CA VAL A 439 20.30 9.18 -16.84
C VAL A 439 18.81 9.27 -17.11
N ALA A 440 18.09 10.03 -16.29
CA ALA A 440 16.66 10.18 -16.46
C ALA A 440 16.15 11.60 -16.22
N HIS A 441 15.17 12.00 -17.02
CA HIS A 441 14.40 13.22 -16.84
C HIS A 441 12.93 12.93 -16.44
N SER A 442 12.31 13.82 -15.66
CA SER A 442 10.89 13.73 -15.29
C SER A 442 10.55 12.38 -14.62
N ALA A 443 9.43 11.73 -14.98
CA ALA A 443 9.02 10.42 -14.41
C ALA A 443 10.01 9.27 -14.73
N GLY A 444 10.99 9.48 -15.61
CA GLY A 444 12.10 8.57 -15.89
C GLY A 444 12.92 8.27 -14.63
N ALA A 445 12.90 9.20 -13.66
CA ALA A 445 13.55 9.07 -12.37
C ALA A 445 13.12 7.80 -11.62
N ALA A 446 11.81 7.51 -11.56
CA ALA A 446 11.29 6.32 -10.90
C ALA A 446 11.76 5.03 -11.60
N LEU A 447 11.86 5.04 -12.92
CA LEU A 447 12.37 3.91 -13.69
C LEU A 447 13.83 3.60 -13.36
N ILE A 448 14.72 4.61 -13.41
CA ILE A 448 16.14 4.36 -13.14
C ILE A 448 16.39 4.03 -11.67
N GLN A 449 15.55 4.53 -10.74
CA GLN A 449 15.59 4.15 -9.34
C GLN A 449 15.23 2.67 -9.15
N ALA A 450 14.15 2.19 -9.78
CA ALA A 450 13.75 0.79 -9.76
C ALA A 450 14.78 -0.13 -10.43
N MET A 451 15.33 0.28 -11.59
CA MET A 451 16.46 -0.42 -12.24
C MET A 451 17.63 -0.57 -11.27
N THR A 452 17.98 0.49 -10.56
CA THR A 452 19.12 0.49 -9.65
C THR A 452 18.93 -0.46 -8.48
N LYS A 453 17.77 -0.40 -7.80
CA LYS A 453 17.41 -1.33 -6.72
C LYS A 453 17.54 -2.78 -7.20
N LYS A 454 17.01 -3.07 -8.39
CA LYS A 454 17.05 -4.41 -8.96
C LYS A 454 18.46 -4.86 -9.34
N ILE A 455 19.24 -4.03 -10.03
CA ILE A 455 20.62 -4.36 -10.40
C ILE A 455 21.46 -4.62 -9.16
N LYS A 456 21.36 -3.78 -8.12
CA LYS A 456 22.13 -3.94 -6.89
C LYS A 456 21.74 -5.17 -6.07
N SER A 457 20.45 -5.52 -6.03
CA SER A 457 20.00 -6.75 -5.36
C SER A 457 20.54 -8.02 -6.02
N LEU A 458 20.77 -8.00 -7.33
CA LEU A 458 21.25 -9.16 -8.11
C LEU A 458 22.76 -9.18 -8.30
N ASN A 459 23.39 -8.01 -8.39
CA ASN A 459 24.83 -7.83 -8.56
C ASN A 459 25.32 -6.60 -7.78
N SER A 460 25.73 -6.83 -6.53
CA SER A 460 26.21 -5.77 -5.64
C SER A 460 27.55 -5.16 -6.08
N LYS A 461 28.30 -5.84 -6.94
CA LYS A 461 29.66 -5.45 -7.38
C LYS A 461 29.69 -4.45 -8.52
N VAL A 462 28.57 -4.25 -9.23
CA VAL A 462 28.44 -3.25 -10.30
C VAL A 462 28.69 -1.84 -9.74
N THR A 463 29.48 -1.01 -10.41
CA THR A 463 29.53 0.43 -10.13
C THR A 463 28.35 1.10 -10.82
N LEU A 464 27.52 1.86 -10.09
CA LEU A 464 26.28 2.41 -10.62
C LEU A 464 26.13 3.90 -10.26
N PHE A 465 25.89 4.72 -11.28
CA PHE A 465 25.60 6.15 -11.18
C PHE A 465 24.18 6.42 -11.65
N CYS A 466 23.40 7.15 -10.85
CA CYS A 466 22.07 7.60 -11.23
C CYS A 466 22.05 9.12 -11.34
N ILE A 467 21.62 9.64 -12.48
CA ILE A 467 21.57 11.07 -12.77
C ILE A 467 20.11 11.43 -12.98
N PHE A 468 19.61 12.34 -12.14
CA PHE A 468 18.22 12.75 -12.10
C PHE A 468 18.14 14.20 -12.54
N LEU A 469 17.44 14.44 -13.64
CA LEU A 469 17.29 15.75 -14.27
C LEU A 469 15.82 16.17 -14.12
N ASP A 470 15.50 17.19 -13.35
CA ASP A 470 14.12 17.62 -13.06
C ASP A 470 13.11 16.46 -12.83
N PRO A 471 13.35 15.63 -11.80
CA PRO A 471 12.56 14.42 -11.60
C PRO A 471 11.11 14.74 -11.19
N PHE A 472 10.15 14.04 -11.80
CA PHE A 472 8.74 14.12 -11.43
C PHE A 472 8.45 13.20 -10.24
N ILE A 473 7.81 13.76 -9.20
CA ILE A 473 7.61 13.08 -7.91
C ILE A 473 6.13 12.94 -7.50
N GLY A 474 5.20 13.19 -8.43
CA GLY A 474 3.75 13.15 -8.19
C GLY A 474 3.12 14.52 -7.88
N SER A 475 1.78 14.57 -7.86
CA SER A 475 1.00 15.82 -7.74
C SER A 475 0.82 16.39 -6.34
N HIS A 476 1.06 15.60 -5.31
CA HIS A 476 0.84 16.02 -3.92
C HIS A 476 1.89 17.01 -3.41
N TYR A 477 2.89 17.31 -4.24
CA TYR A 477 3.97 18.21 -3.92
C TYR A 477 4.01 19.32 -4.97
N GLY A 478 3.27 20.40 -4.70
CA GLY A 478 3.09 21.54 -5.61
C GLY A 478 4.40 22.08 -6.17
N GLY A 479 4.70 21.72 -7.42
CA GLY A 479 5.66 22.40 -8.30
C GLY A 479 7.10 22.58 -7.79
N ARG A 480 7.57 21.81 -6.80
CA ARG A 480 8.92 21.96 -6.25
C ARG A 480 9.80 20.72 -6.41
N LYS A 481 10.99 21.00 -6.95
CA LYS A 481 12.26 20.26 -6.94
C LYS A 481 12.48 19.40 -5.69
N LYS A 482 12.01 18.15 -5.68
CA LYS A 482 12.09 17.27 -4.51
C LYS A 482 12.77 15.96 -4.80
N TYR A 483 13.92 16.05 -5.48
CA TYR A 483 14.94 15.03 -5.39
C TYR A 483 16.24 15.70 -4.97
N GLY A 484 16.82 15.24 -3.85
CA GLY A 484 18.01 15.87 -3.29
C GLY A 484 17.76 17.17 -2.50
N GLN A 485 16.54 17.69 -2.45
CA GLN A 485 16.12 18.96 -1.82
C GLN A 485 16.85 20.21 -2.38
N ASP A 486 16.07 21.16 -2.93
CA ASP A 486 16.52 22.47 -3.45
C ASP A 486 17.50 22.42 -4.65
N ALA A 487 17.44 21.37 -5.48
CA ALA A 487 18.26 21.24 -6.69
C ALA A 487 17.45 20.92 -7.94
N ASP A 488 17.87 21.48 -9.08
CA ASP A 488 17.29 21.20 -10.40
C ASP A 488 17.65 19.82 -10.94
N TRP A 489 18.83 19.35 -10.55
CA TRP A 489 19.30 18.01 -10.88
C TRP A 489 20.24 17.49 -9.81
N ALA A 490 20.34 16.16 -9.70
CA ALA A 490 21.18 15.49 -8.73
C ALA A 490 21.88 14.27 -9.34
N ILE A 491 23.14 14.06 -8.97
CA ILE A 491 23.87 12.82 -9.23
C ILE A 491 23.90 12.03 -7.94
N ASN A 492 23.47 10.77 -7.99
CA ASN A 492 23.50 9.89 -6.85
C ASN A 492 24.47 8.72 -7.05
N PHE A 493 25.36 8.57 -6.07
CA PHE A 493 26.36 7.52 -6.03
C PHE A 493 25.86 6.41 -5.10
N PHE A 494 25.10 5.45 -5.65
CA PHE A 494 24.36 4.39 -4.95
C PHE A 494 22.92 4.77 -4.55
N ALA A 495 21.93 4.34 -5.35
CA ALA A 495 20.52 4.64 -5.06
C ALA A 495 19.98 3.77 -3.92
N ARG A 496 20.21 4.22 -2.69
CA ARG A 496 19.41 3.86 -1.53
C ARG A 496 18.94 5.15 -0.88
N ASP A 497 17.63 5.27 -0.72
CA ASP A 497 17.04 6.32 0.09
C ASP A 497 16.87 5.76 1.51
N PRO A 498 17.59 6.28 2.51
CA PRO A 498 17.48 5.81 3.88
C PRO A 498 16.27 6.39 4.63
N VAL A 499 15.58 7.39 4.06
CA VAL A 499 14.49 8.16 4.68
C VAL A 499 13.12 7.66 4.20
N THR A 500 13.01 7.21 2.96
CA THR A 500 11.75 6.65 2.42
C THR A 500 11.77 5.13 2.38
N TYR A 501 11.66 4.52 3.56
CA TYR A 501 11.00 3.21 3.64
C TYR A 501 9.51 3.48 3.39
N ASP A 502 9.03 3.15 2.17
CA ASP A 502 7.63 3.00 1.77
C ASP A 502 6.75 2.69 2.99
N HIS A 503 5.82 3.55 3.42
CA HIS A 503 4.47 3.69 2.81
C HIS A 503 3.82 5.08 3.09
N LEU A 504 4.60 6.09 3.53
CA LEU A 504 4.03 7.38 3.99
C LEU A 504 4.57 8.63 3.27
N PHE A 505 5.55 8.49 2.37
CA PHE A 505 6.12 9.62 1.61
C PHE A 505 6.21 9.26 0.12
N GLY A 506 5.96 10.24 -0.76
CA GLY A 506 5.97 10.02 -2.21
C GLY A 506 7.30 9.49 -2.73
N ARG A 507 7.23 8.72 -3.82
CA ARG A 507 8.38 8.20 -4.57
C ARG A 507 9.37 9.34 -4.80
N THR A 508 10.66 9.09 -4.61
CA THR A 508 11.75 10.06 -4.83
C THR A 508 11.76 11.29 -3.90
N VAL A 509 10.91 11.38 -2.87
CA VAL A 509 10.92 12.53 -1.95
C VAL A 509 11.94 12.33 -0.83
N GLY A 510 13.09 13.00 -0.91
CA GLY A 510 14.03 13.01 0.21
C GLY A 510 15.48 13.35 -0.13
N ARG A 511 16.31 13.39 0.93
CA ARG A 511 17.77 13.46 0.81
C ARG A 511 18.30 12.07 0.50
N LEU A 512 18.97 11.99 -0.63
CA LEU A 512 19.62 10.80 -1.13
C LEU A 512 20.94 10.49 -0.42
N GLU A 513 21.21 9.22 -0.22
CA GLU A 513 22.51 8.78 0.29
C GLU A 513 23.60 9.07 -0.75
N ASN A 514 24.56 9.92 -0.42
CA ASN A 514 25.68 10.32 -1.30
C ASN A 514 25.19 10.98 -2.60
N ALA A 515 24.31 11.98 -2.48
CA ALA A 515 23.90 12.83 -3.59
C ALA A 515 24.81 14.05 -3.74
N TYR A 516 25.17 14.36 -4.99
CA TYR A 516 25.70 15.65 -5.40
C TYR A 516 24.58 16.46 -6.05
N ASN A 517 24.16 17.53 -5.38
CA ASN A 517 23.01 18.35 -5.73
C ASN A 517 23.46 19.67 -6.34
N VAL A 518 22.87 20.07 -7.46
CA VAL A 518 23.20 21.32 -8.14
C VAL A 518 21.92 22.07 -8.53
N ASP A 519 21.80 23.30 -8.04
CA ASP A 519 20.80 24.25 -8.53
C ASP A 519 21.41 25.06 -9.67
N VAL A 520 20.79 24.96 -10.86
CA VAL A 520 21.22 25.63 -12.09
C VAL A 520 20.18 26.64 -12.56
N THR A 521 19.21 26.99 -11.72
CA THR A 521 18.08 27.83 -12.08
C THR A 521 18.57 29.19 -12.51
N ARG A 522 19.56 29.75 -11.82
CA ARG A 522 20.12 31.07 -12.15
C ARG A 522 20.86 31.12 -13.48
N LEU A 523 21.17 29.97 -14.08
CA LEU A 523 21.77 29.89 -15.42
C LEU A 523 20.70 29.82 -16.52
N ASP A 524 19.44 29.54 -16.17
CA ASP A 524 18.35 29.45 -17.14
C ASP A 524 18.03 30.85 -17.69
N SER A 525 18.39 31.09 -18.95
CA SER A 525 18.03 32.34 -19.63
C SER A 525 16.52 32.57 -19.76
N SER A 526 15.71 31.52 -19.52
CA SER A 526 14.25 31.54 -19.51
C SER A 526 13.65 31.56 -18.09
N THR A 527 14.44 31.83 -17.04
CA THR A 527 13.87 31.96 -15.68
C THR A 527 12.76 33.00 -15.63
N GLU A 528 11.66 32.66 -14.96
CA GLU A 528 10.58 33.61 -14.66
C GLU A 528 10.74 34.17 -13.24
N GLU A 529 10.67 35.50 -13.10
CA GLU A 529 10.50 36.16 -11.79
C GLU A 529 9.03 36.12 -11.38
N VAL A 530 8.76 35.39 -10.30
CA VAL A 530 7.41 35.23 -9.75
C VAL A 530 7.29 36.08 -8.48
N PRO A 531 6.29 36.98 -8.37
CA PRO A 531 6.10 37.81 -7.19
C PRO A 531 5.67 36.98 -5.97
N VAL A 532 6.25 37.27 -4.81
CA VAL A 532 5.91 36.68 -3.51
C VAL A 532 5.52 37.81 -2.56
N LEU A 533 4.31 37.79 -1.99
CA LEU A 533 3.84 38.82 -1.06
C LEU A 533 3.94 38.31 0.38
N HIS A 534 4.82 38.91 1.18
CA HIS A 534 4.99 38.59 2.58
C HIS A 534 4.07 39.49 3.41
N SER A 535 3.31 38.93 4.35
CA SER A 535 2.64 39.78 5.33
C SER A 535 3.65 40.34 6.30
N THR A 536 3.56 41.63 6.58
CA THR A 536 4.32 42.20 7.70
C THR A 536 3.86 41.57 9.02
N SER A 537 4.69 41.68 10.05
CA SER A 537 4.43 41.12 11.38
C SER A 537 3.14 41.63 12.05
N SER A 538 2.50 42.67 11.50
CA SER A 538 1.20 43.18 11.95
C SER A 538 -0.01 42.61 11.19
N GLY A 539 0.21 41.97 10.04
CA GLY A 539 -0.85 41.46 9.14
C GLY A 539 -1.66 42.55 8.43
N LEU A 540 -1.26 43.82 8.51
CA LEU A 540 -2.01 44.98 7.97
C LEU A 540 -1.43 45.54 6.66
N SER A 541 -0.24 45.10 6.24
CA SER A 541 0.38 45.46 4.96
C SER A 541 1.13 44.26 4.36
N LEU A 542 1.28 44.24 3.04
CA LEU A 542 2.01 43.21 2.28
C LEU A 542 3.31 43.81 1.73
N GLU A 543 4.44 43.16 1.99
CA GLU A 543 5.72 43.40 1.33
C GLU A 543 5.83 42.57 0.07
N LYS A 544 6.21 43.18 -1.06
CA LYS A 544 6.34 42.49 -2.35
C LYS A 544 7.80 42.11 -2.62
N CYS A 545 8.04 40.81 -2.77
CA CYS A 545 9.30 40.16 -3.11
C CYS A 545 9.17 39.42 -4.46
N PHE A 546 10.27 38.89 -5.00
CA PHE A 546 10.29 38.12 -6.25
C PHE A 546 11.25 36.91 -6.13
N GLN A 547 10.88 35.77 -6.72
CA GLN A 547 11.71 34.55 -6.80
C GLN A 547 11.89 34.11 -8.26
N HIS A 548 13.07 33.59 -8.62
CA HIS A 548 13.31 33.01 -9.95
C HIS A 548 12.97 31.51 -10.00
N VAL A 549 12.26 31.07 -11.05
CA VAL A 549 11.94 29.65 -11.34
C VAL A 549 12.44 29.26 -12.72
N SER A 550 13.09 28.09 -12.86
CA SER A 550 13.59 27.57 -14.14
C SER A 550 12.52 26.82 -14.94
N SER A 551 12.70 26.72 -16.24
CA SER A 551 11.87 25.93 -17.14
C SER A 551 12.09 24.41 -16.95
N HIS A 552 11.04 23.62 -17.17
CA HIS A 552 11.04 22.15 -17.03
C HIS A 552 12.10 21.43 -17.89
N GLY A 553 12.45 22.02 -19.05
CA GLY A 553 13.45 21.46 -19.97
C GLY A 553 14.89 21.82 -19.59
N TRP A 554 15.09 22.89 -18.84
CA TRP A 554 16.42 23.45 -18.64
C TRP A 554 17.43 22.46 -18.03
N PRO A 555 17.10 21.61 -17.04
CA PRO A 555 18.11 20.77 -16.40
C PRO A 555 18.72 19.72 -17.33
N HIS A 556 17.97 19.20 -18.31
CA HIS A 556 18.55 18.26 -19.28
C HIS A 556 19.36 18.96 -20.37
N GLU A 557 18.98 20.18 -20.76
CA GLU A 557 19.76 21.03 -21.67
C GLU A 557 21.10 21.43 -21.03
N PHE A 558 21.06 21.85 -19.76
CA PHE A 558 22.27 22.14 -18.99
C PHE A 558 23.17 20.90 -18.89
N PHE A 559 22.63 19.74 -18.52
CA PHE A 559 23.42 18.51 -18.46
C PHE A 559 24.04 18.13 -19.81
N TYR A 560 23.30 18.29 -20.91
CA TYR A 560 23.81 18.09 -22.27
C TYR A 560 25.00 19.02 -22.58
N SER A 561 24.96 20.27 -22.10
CA SER A 561 26.04 21.25 -22.21
C SER A 561 27.28 20.94 -21.36
N THR A 562 27.30 19.82 -20.63
CA THR A 562 28.49 19.31 -19.93
C THR A 562 29.22 18.21 -20.71
N ILE A 563 28.67 17.77 -21.85
CA ILE A 563 29.21 16.68 -22.68
C ILE A 563 30.03 17.29 -23.83
N PRO A 564 31.35 17.06 -23.90
CA PRO A 564 32.16 17.58 -25.01
C PRO A 564 31.70 17.00 -26.36
N PRO A 565 31.76 17.77 -27.47
CA PRO A 565 32.35 19.11 -27.58
C PRO A 565 31.40 20.25 -27.17
N ASN A 566 30.18 19.94 -26.74
CA ASN A 566 29.18 20.93 -26.33
C ASN A 566 29.43 21.50 -24.93
N SER A 567 30.53 21.09 -24.28
CA SER A 567 30.97 21.57 -22.97
C SER A 567 31.22 23.07 -22.99
N VAL A 568 30.47 23.83 -22.19
CA VAL A 568 30.73 25.26 -21.97
C VAL A 568 31.92 25.43 -21.00
N GLU A 569 32.74 26.47 -21.20
CA GLU A 569 33.89 26.79 -20.33
C GLU A 569 33.43 26.95 -18.87
N GLY A 570 34.02 26.19 -17.95
CA GLY A 570 33.64 26.15 -16.53
C GLY A 570 32.60 25.11 -16.16
N ALA A 571 32.00 24.40 -17.13
CA ALA A 571 31.07 23.28 -16.89
C ALA A 571 31.77 21.90 -16.88
N ASP A 572 33.05 21.85 -17.24
CA ASP A 572 33.91 20.66 -17.35
C ASP A 572 34.17 19.95 -16.02
N GLU A 573 33.98 20.63 -14.89
CA GLU A 573 34.05 20.02 -13.55
C GLU A 573 32.72 19.41 -13.07
N PHE A 574 31.66 19.45 -13.88
CA PHE A 574 30.30 19.07 -13.51
C PHE A 574 29.72 18.03 -14.48
N GLY A 575 28.52 17.53 -14.16
CA GLY A 575 27.73 16.72 -15.09
C GLY A 575 28.41 15.43 -15.53
N PHE A 576 28.37 15.19 -16.84
CA PHE A 576 28.90 13.98 -17.47
C PHE A 576 30.42 13.83 -17.27
N SER A 577 31.16 14.93 -17.35
CA SER A 577 32.62 14.94 -17.22
C SER A 577 33.06 14.51 -15.82
N LEU A 578 32.39 15.00 -14.77
CA LEU A 578 32.64 14.61 -13.38
C LEU A 578 32.49 13.08 -13.18
N VAL A 579 31.43 12.48 -13.75
CA VAL A 579 31.14 11.05 -13.64
C VAL A 579 32.16 10.23 -14.41
N MET A 580 32.43 10.60 -15.66
CA MET A 580 33.29 9.81 -16.55
C MET A 580 34.75 9.79 -16.11
N ASP A 581 35.27 10.88 -15.56
CA ASP A 581 36.68 10.97 -15.16
C ASP A 581 36.98 10.24 -13.84
N ASN A 582 35.94 9.87 -13.09
CA ASN A 582 36.05 9.28 -11.76
C ASN A 582 35.27 7.96 -11.59
N VAL A 583 34.82 7.36 -12.69
CA VAL A 583 33.98 6.15 -12.68
C VAL A 583 34.62 4.96 -11.95
N ASP A 584 35.95 4.85 -11.98
CA ASP A 584 36.70 3.79 -11.30
C ASP A 584 37.10 4.15 -9.84
N ASN A 585 36.81 5.37 -9.37
CA ASN A 585 37.24 5.89 -8.07
C ASN A 585 36.06 6.40 -7.21
N ILE A 586 35.08 5.51 -7.00
CA ILE A 586 33.83 5.86 -6.32
C ILE A 586 34.04 6.26 -4.85
N ASP A 587 35.02 5.68 -4.16
CA ASP A 587 35.29 6.00 -2.76
C ASP A 587 35.87 7.41 -2.60
N TRP A 588 36.71 7.84 -3.55
CA TRP A 588 37.15 9.23 -3.60
C TRP A 588 35.99 10.17 -3.86
N LEU A 589 35.12 9.89 -4.84
CA LEU A 589 33.93 10.71 -5.10
C LEU A 589 33.04 10.85 -3.85
N LYS A 590 32.74 9.74 -3.17
CA LYS A 590 31.98 9.76 -1.91
C LYS A 590 32.64 10.62 -0.83
N SER A 591 33.97 10.60 -0.76
CA SER A 591 34.72 11.44 0.19
C SER A 591 34.65 12.93 -0.15
N GLN A 592 34.59 13.28 -1.43
CA GLN A 592 34.55 14.68 -1.88
C GLN A 592 33.13 15.26 -1.83
N TYR A 593 32.10 14.44 -1.97
CA TYR A 593 30.70 14.86 -2.09
C TYR A 593 29.79 14.08 -1.13
N PRO A 594 29.85 14.38 0.19
CA PRO A 594 28.96 13.75 1.18
C PRO A 594 27.49 14.17 0.98
N PRO A 595 26.53 13.37 1.48
CA PRO A 595 25.10 13.68 1.37
C PRO A 595 24.76 15.09 1.87
N GLY A 596 23.94 15.82 1.11
CA GLY A 596 23.44 17.16 1.48
C GLY A 596 24.38 18.31 1.12
N ARG A 597 25.39 18.09 0.28
CA ARG A 597 26.21 19.18 -0.27
C ARG A 597 25.51 19.83 -1.46
N GLU A 598 25.00 21.03 -1.25
CA GLU A 598 24.35 21.85 -2.27
C GLU A 598 25.37 22.80 -2.91
N LYS A 599 25.36 22.88 -4.25
CA LYS A 599 26.02 23.97 -4.98
C LYS A 599 24.99 24.76 -5.77
N VAL A 600 25.08 26.07 -5.69
CA VAL A 600 24.35 27.01 -6.55
C VAL A 600 25.33 27.53 -7.60
N LEU A 601 24.95 27.51 -8.87
CA LEU A 601 25.73 28.11 -9.96
C LEU A 601 25.06 29.41 -10.43
N GLY A 602 25.81 30.51 -10.47
CA GLY A 602 25.33 31.86 -10.82
C GLY A 602 25.84 32.92 -9.82
N SER A 603 25.73 34.22 -10.13
CA SER A 603 26.22 35.28 -9.24
C SER A 603 25.44 35.33 -7.92
N GLU A 604 26.16 35.34 -6.80
CA GLU A 604 25.62 35.61 -5.46
C GLU A 604 25.24 37.10 -5.34
N GLN A 605 24.00 37.45 -5.67
CA GLN A 605 23.35 38.58 -5.02
C GLN A 605 22.29 38.03 -4.07
N GLU A 606 22.33 38.57 -2.84
CA GLU A 606 21.45 38.28 -1.72
C GLU A 606 19.98 38.42 -2.12
N GLU A 607 19.10 37.56 -1.58
CA GLU A 607 17.65 37.72 -1.63
C GLU A 607 17.27 39.08 -0.97
N LEU A 608 17.27 40.16 -1.76
CA LEU A 608 16.93 41.50 -1.29
C LEU A 608 15.41 41.66 -1.23
N CYS A 609 14.81 41.18 -0.14
CA CYS A 609 13.53 41.71 0.32
C CYS A 609 13.76 43.16 0.77
N VAL A 610 13.20 44.16 0.07
CA VAL A 610 13.29 45.57 0.48
C VAL A 610 11.97 45.98 1.15
N PRO A 611 11.93 46.24 2.47
CA PRO A 611 10.72 46.60 3.20
C PRO A 611 10.11 47.94 2.75
N TYR A 612 8.78 48.06 2.81
CA TYR A 612 8.05 49.32 2.64
C TYR A 612 7.66 49.87 4.03
N GLU A 613 8.22 51.01 4.44
CA GLU A 613 7.95 51.64 5.75
C GLU A 613 6.58 52.35 5.82
N GLU A 614 5.83 52.12 6.91
CA GLU A 614 5.54 53.13 7.97
C GLU A 614 4.44 52.64 8.94
N GLY A 615 4.66 52.84 10.26
CA GLY A 615 3.56 52.99 11.24
C GLY A 615 3.63 52.14 12.53
N ASN A 616 4.45 52.58 13.48
CA ASN A 616 4.73 52.07 14.84
C ASN A 616 3.58 51.54 15.75
N ILE A 617 4.03 50.84 16.82
CA ILE A 617 3.54 50.74 18.24
C ILE A 617 2.94 49.36 18.60
N VAL A 618 3.26 48.63 19.69
CA VAL A 618 4.20 48.71 20.83
C VAL A 618 4.32 47.29 21.45
N ASP A 619 5.50 46.97 21.97
CA ASP A 619 5.85 45.74 22.69
C ASP A 619 5.79 45.96 24.21
N TYR A 620 5.40 44.96 25.03
CA TYR A 620 5.76 44.94 26.47
C TYR A 620 5.91 43.51 27.04
N PRO A 621 6.88 43.28 27.97
CA PRO A 621 7.41 41.96 28.31
C PRO A 621 7.21 41.54 29.79
N LEU A 622 7.82 40.39 30.13
CA LEU A 622 8.20 39.81 31.44
C LEU A 622 7.32 38.66 32.01
N ASN A 623 7.80 37.64 32.74
CA ASN A 623 9.01 36.80 32.88
C ASN A 623 8.84 35.98 34.22
N ILE A 624 9.57 34.86 34.35
CA ILE A 624 10.01 34.14 35.58
C ILE A 624 8.94 33.22 36.28
N ARG A 625 9.17 32.05 36.96
CA ARG A 625 10.30 31.48 37.73
C ARG A 625 10.08 29.99 38.18
N SER A 626 11.12 29.16 38.01
CA SER A 626 11.62 28.00 38.82
C SER A 626 10.82 26.71 39.14
N LEU A 627 11.42 25.60 38.65
CA LEU A 627 11.62 24.20 39.11
C LEU A 627 11.11 23.70 40.49
N MET A 628 10.58 22.47 40.50
CA MET A 628 10.47 21.58 41.68
C MET A 628 10.90 20.12 41.34
N LYS A 629 11.80 19.50 42.12
CA LYS A 629 12.28 18.11 41.95
C LYS A 629 11.38 17.13 42.73
N ILE A 630 11.10 15.92 42.19
CA ILE A 630 10.43 14.84 42.94
C ILE A 630 11.20 13.54 42.70
N GLU A 631 11.54 12.85 43.78
CA GLU A 631 12.06 11.48 43.79
C GLU A 631 11.23 10.65 44.81
N SER A 632 11.22 9.32 44.65
CA SER A 632 10.95 8.27 45.66
C SER A 632 9.54 7.62 45.69
N PRO A 633 9.30 6.45 46.33
CA PRO A 633 9.59 5.10 45.83
C PRO A 633 8.42 4.10 46.08
N LYS A 634 7.16 4.56 46.13
CA LYS A 634 5.97 3.70 46.34
C LYS A 634 4.75 4.24 45.59
N GLY A 635 3.95 3.32 45.06
CA GLY A 635 2.91 3.52 44.05
C GLY A 635 1.86 4.61 44.29
N SER A 636 1.36 5.10 43.15
CA SER A 636 0.27 6.06 42.89
C SER A 636 0.30 7.38 43.68
N LYS A 637 0.50 8.48 42.96
CA LYS A 637 0.21 9.84 43.46
C LYS A 637 -0.60 10.60 42.41
N LEU A 638 -1.86 10.91 42.74
CA LEU A 638 -2.60 11.97 42.05
C LEU A 638 -1.84 13.28 42.25
N ILE A 639 -1.55 13.99 41.16
CA ILE A 639 -1.19 15.41 41.26
C ILE A 639 -2.48 16.15 41.59
N GLY A 640 -2.55 16.72 42.79
CA GLY A 640 -3.66 17.54 43.25
C GLY A 640 -3.72 18.91 42.56
N ASP A 641 -4.95 19.36 42.35
CA ASP A 641 -5.51 20.71 42.14
C ASP A 641 -4.90 21.67 41.09
N ASN A 642 -3.83 21.33 40.39
CA ASN A 642 -3.29 22.18 39.32
C ASN A 642 -3.49 21.56 37.94
N TRP A 643 -4.52 22.06 37.25
CA TRP A 643 -4.88 21.81 35.85
C TRP A 643 -3.73 22.20 34.92
N VAL A 644 -3.40 21.36 33.94
CA VAL A 644 -2.51 21.72 32.83
C VAL A 644 -3.39 22.09 31.64
N THR A 645 -3.53 23.39 31.37
CA THR A 645 -4.23 23.89 30.17
C THR A 645 -3.24 23.93 29.01
N LEU A 646 -3.45 23.12 27.97
CA LEU A 646 -2.67 23.16 26.74
C LEU A 646 -3.48 23.93 25.68
N SER A 647 -2.98 25.09 25.24
CA SER A 647 -3.57 25.85 24.13
C SER A 647 -2.90 25.45 22.80
N THR A 648 -3.63 25.54 21.69
CA THR A 648 -3.13 25.24 20.34
C THR A 648 -2.34 26.39 19.72
N ALA A 649 -1.86 27.36 20.49
CA ALA A 649 -1.16 28.54 19.99
C ALA A 649 0.02 28.95 20.89
N GLY A 650 1.25 28.86 20.36
CA GLY A 650 2.46 29.56 20.86
C GLY A 650 3.59 28.67 21.42
N SER A 651 4.62 28.47 20.59
CA SER A 651 6.05 28.12 20.77
C SER A 651 6.58 27.19 21.90
N PRO A 652 7.64 26.40 21.61
CA PRO A 652 8.16 25.35 22.49
C PRO A 652 9.17 25.90 23.52
N GLU A 653 8.92 25.68 24.81
CA GLU A 653 10.00 25.43 25.78
C GLU A 653 9.44 25.03 27.16
N GLN A 654 9.66 23.76 27.56
CA GLN A 654 9.99 23.37 28.94
C GLN A 654 10.56 21.93 28.95
N GLN A 655 11.87 21.83 29.20
CA GLN A 655 12.61 20.56 29.32
C GLN A 655 12.42 19.84 30.68
N LEU A 656 12.65 18.51 30.64
CA LEU A 656 12.87 17.48 31.69
C LEU A 656 11.59 16.87 32.33
N ARG A 657 11.39 15.53 32.29
CA ARG A 657 12.02 14.56 33.22
C ARG A 657 11.87 13.07 32.82
N GLN A 658 12.86 12.29 33.26
CA GLN A 658 12.98 10.82 33.22
C GLN A 658 12.17 10.14 34.35
N PHE A 659 11.44 9.05 34.06
CA PHE A 659 10.80 8.17 35.05
C PHE A 659 11.65 6.92 35.27
N ALA A 660 12.04 6.58 36.50
CA ALA A 660 12.70 5.31 36.82
C ALA A 660 12.35 4.83 38.23
N LEU A 661 11.85 3.59 38.42
CA LEU A 661 11.69 2.99 39.76
C LEU A 661 11.79 1.44 39.77
N PRO A 662 12.16 0.82 40.93
CA PRO A 662 13.14 -0.27 40.96
C PRO A 662 12.59 -1.70 41.11
N GLN A 663 11.30 -1.97 40.90
CA GLN A 663 10.65 -3.24 41.25
C GLN A 663 9.41 -3.52 40.37
N PRO A 664 8.92 -4.78 40.26
CA PRO A 664 8.07 -5.25 39.16
C PRO A 664 6.58 -4.85 39.23
N GLU A 665 6.25 -3.64 39.69
CA GLU A 665 4.88 -3.12 39.72
C GLU A 665 4.66 -2.00 38.69
N PRO A 666 3.48 -1.91 38.06
CA PRO A 666 3.19 -0.90 37.05
C PRO A 666 3.21 0.53 37.61
N ALA A 667 3.91 1.43 36.94
CA ALA A 667 3.92 2.86 37.23
C ALA A 667 2.88 3.58 36.36
N TRP A 668 2.13 4.51 36.96
CA TRP A 668 1.11 5.30 36.26
C TRP A 668 1.38 6.80 36.39
N PHE A 669 1.27 7.49 35.27
CA PHE A 669 1.22 8.93 35.16
C PHE A 669 -0.05 9.29 34.41
N ALA A 670 -0.92 10.12 34.98
CA ALA A 670 -2.15 10.53 34.31
C ALA A 670 -2.40 12.02 34.53
N VAL A 671 -2.84 12.71 33.49
CA VAL A 671 -3.18 14.14 33.50
C VAL A 671 -4.55 14.34 32.88
N GLU A 672 -5.40 15.11 33.54
CA GLU A 672 -6.68 15.53 32.95
C GLU A 672 -6.41 16.63 31.93
N VAL A 673 -6.94 16.44 30.72
CA VAL A 673 -6.76 17.31 29.57
C VAL A 673 -8.08 18.00 29.26
N ILE A 674 -8.10 19.32 29.41
CA ILE A 674 -9.20 20.17 28.96
C ILE A 674 -8.83 20.74 27.60
N LEU A 675 -9.64 20.41 26.60
CA LEU A 675 -9.51 20.90 25.23
C LEU A 675 -10.28 22.21 25.08
N THR A 676 -9.60 23.27 24.63
CA THR A 676 -10.25 24.53 24.25
C THR A 676 -10.71 24.54 22.79
N ASN A 677 -10.22 23.60 21.97
CA ASN A 677 -10.52 23.40 20.55
C ASN A 677 -10.55 21.90 20.22
N THR A 678 -11.11 21.51 19.07
CA THR A 678 -11.14 20.10 18.63
C THR A 678 -9.73 19.55 18.39
N ALA A 679 -9.45 18.39 18.97
CA ALA A 679 -8.25 17.60 18.75
C ALA A 679 -8.65 16.15 18.47
N ASN A 680 -7.96 15.50 17.55
CA ASN A 680 -8.11 14.08 17.24
C ASN A 680 -6.75 13.34 17.19
N PHE A 681 -5.64 13.99 17.56
CA PHE A 681 -4.40 13.28 17.87
C PHE A 681 -3.64 13.90 19.04
N ILE A 682 -2.75 13.12 19.63
CA ILE A 682 -1.72 13.53 20.58
C ILE A 682 -0.34 13.15 20.04
N SER A 683 0.63 14.04 20.14
CA SER A 683 2.03 13.75 19.85
C SER A 683 2.89 13.93 21.09
N PHE A 684 3.92 13.10 21.27
CA PHE A 684 4.91 13.21 22.34
C PHE A 684 6.16 12.44 21.93
N GLU A 685 7.30 12.73 22.53
CA GLU A 685 8.50 11.91 22.39
C GLU A 685 8.68 11.01 23.60
N SER A 686 9.23 9.82 23.40
CA SER A 686 9.68 8.98 24.51
C SER A 686 11.01 8.27 24.24
N ALA A 687 11.80 8.05 25.29
CA ALA A 687 12.98 7.18 25.25
C ALA A 687 13.03 6.31 26.48
N PHE A 688 13.25 5.02 26.29
CA PHE A 688 13.61 4.15 27.39
C PHE A 688 15.05 4.42 27.82
N THR A 689 15.23 4.62 29.11
CA THR A 689 16.50 5.00 29.74
C THR A 689 16.98 3.95 30.73
N SER A 690 16.38 2.76 30.73
CA SER A 690 16.77 1.73 31.68
C SER A 690 18.10 1.09 31.28
N GLU A 691 18.92 0.77 32.27
CA GLU A 691 20.16 0.03 32.05
C GLU A 691 19.90 -1.46 32.27
N GLY A 692 20.00 -2.27 31.20
CA GLY A 692 20.16 -3.72 31.32
C GLY A 692 18.92 -4.60 31.16
N GLY A 693 18.14 -4.40 30.09
CA GLY A 693 17.18 -5.43 29.62
C GLY A 693 15.93 -5.58 30.48
N ALA A 694 15.35 -4.46 30.92
CA ALA A 694 14.15 -4.46 31.76
C ALA A 694 12.87 -4.95 31.06
N GLU A 695 12.86 -4.97 29.72
CA GLU A 695 11.71 -5.34 28.88
C GLU A 695 10.42 -4.63 29.34
N GLY A 696 10.48 -3.31 29.53
CA GLY A 696 9.33 -2.51 29.90
C GLY A 696 8.38 -2.26 28.72
N LEU A 697 7.11 -2.02 29.03
CA LEU A 697 6.09 -1.60 28.06
C LEU A 697 5.43 -0.32 28.54
N LEU A 698 5.60 0.74 27.76
CA LEU A 698 4.93 2.03 27.96
C LEU A 698 3.61 2.02 27.20
N THR A 699 2.51 1.91 27.93
CA THR A 699 1.14 1.97 27.40
C THR A 699 0.56 3.36 27.57
N VAL A 700 -0.05 3.92 26.53
CA VAL A 700 -0.66 5.24 26.49
C VAL A 700 -2.18 5.11 26.46
N TYR A 701 -2.87 5.90 27.27
CA TYR A 701 -4.32 5.88 27.44
C TYR A 701 -4.94 7.25 27.17
N TRP A 702 -6.14 7.25 26.59
CA TRP A 702 -7.05 8.41 26.58
C TRP A 702 -8.39 8.05 27.22
N GLY A 703 -8.68 8.67 28.36
CA GLY A 703 -9.73 8.22 29.28
C GLY A 703 -9.37 6.85 29.87
N THR A 704 -10.19 5.85 29.58
CA THR A 704 -9.93 4.44 29.94
C THR A 704 -9.44 3.60 28.76
N ASN A 705 -9.35 4.18 27.56
CA ASN A 705 -9.00 3.46 26.33
C ASN A 705 -7.50 3.49 26.11
N GLU A 706 -6.91 2.33 25.84
CA GLU A 706 -5.53 2.22 25.38
C GLU A 706 -5.45 2.68 23.92
N ILE A 707 -4.53 3.61 23.63
CA ILE A 707 -4.36 4.21 22.30
C ILE A 707 -3.01 3.89 21.67
N ALA A 708 -2.02 3.45 22.46
CA ALA A 708 -0.77 2.89 21.96
C ALA A 708 -0.01 2.13 23.04
N SER A 709 0.95 1.32 22.62
CA SER A 709 1.94 0.69 23.49
C SER A 709 3.32 0.72 22.83
N ILE A 710 4.36 1.04 23.58
CA ILE A 710 5.75 1.16 23.12
C ILE A 710 6.60 0.20 23.97
N ASP A 711 7.16 -0.83 23.33
CA ASP A 711 7.95 -1.87 23.98
C ASP A 711 9.45 -1.52 23.98
N GLU A 712 10.06 -1.51 25.16
CA GLU A 712 11.46 -1.16 25.40
C GLU A 712 12.46 -2.02 24.62
N ARG A 713 12.11 -3.26 24.25
CA ARG A 713 12.99 -4.15 23.47
C ARG A 713 13.16 -3.71 22.03
N PHE A 714 12.16 -3.00 21.51
CA PHE A 714 12.08 -2.57 20.12
C PHE A 714 12.17 -1.05 19.98
N ALA A 715 11.97 -0.31 21.08
CA ALA A 715 12.23 1.10 21.17
C ALA A 715 13.73 1.39 21.10
N LEU A 716 14.10 2.41 20.33
CA LEU A 716 15.49 2.85 20.24
C LEU A 716 15.89 3.53 21.58
N PRO A 717 17.18 3.50 21.97
CA PRO A 717 17.65 4.14 23.20
C PRO A 717 17.51 5.67 23.19
N GLU A 718 17.29 6.25 22.00
CA GLU A 718 17.10 7.68 21.76
C GLU A 718 15.62 8.12 21.79
N MET A 719 15.40 9.43 22.00
CA MET A 719 14.05 10.02 22.04
C MET A 719 13.34 9.83 20.69
N THR A 720 12.25 9.08 20.74
CA THR A 720 11.43 8.72 19.58
C THR A 720 10.12 9.50 19.64
N ALA A 721 9.77 10.21 18.56
CA ALA A 721 8.50 10.92 18.46
C ALA A 721 7.36 9.95 18.13
N HIS A 722 6.23 10.13 18.81
CA HIS A 722 4.99 9.38 18.66
C HIS A 722 3.87 10.36 18.35
N THR A 723 2.96 9.97 17.46
CA THR A 723 1.71 10.71 17.18
C THR A 723 0.58 9.69 17.10
N LEU A 724 -0.40 9.81 17.99
CA LEU A 724 -1.45 8.82 18.23
C LEU A 724 -2.82 9.48 18.08
N GLU A 725 -3.75 8.81 17.42
CA GLU A 725 -5.12 9.31 17.27
C GLU A 725 -5.87 9.26 18.62
N ILE A 726 -6.71 10.26 18.89
CA ILE A 726 -7.61 10.31 20.05
C ILE A 726 -9.04 10.59 19.58
N PRO A 727 -10.07 10.10 20.31
CA PRO A 727 -11.45 10.39 19.98
C PRO A 727 -11.74 11.90 19.88
N GLU A 728 -12.32 12.31 18.77
CA GLU A 728 -12.54 13.72 18.43
C GLU A 728 -13.37 14.49 19.48
N GLY A 729 -12.87 15.65 19.90
CA GLY A 729 -13.69 16.72 20.47
C GLY A 729 -14.21 16.52 21.90
N LYS A 730 -13.50 15.80 22.78
CA LYS A 730 -13.87 15.71 24.21
C LYS A 730 -12.68 15.90 25.14
N ASN A 731 -12.89 16.58 26.27
CA ASN A 731 -11.96 16.55 27.41
C ASN A 731 -11.77 15.09 27.85
N GLY A 732 -10.58 14.73 28.27
CA GLY A 732 -10.23 13.35 28.62
C GLY A 732 -9.06 13.29 29.58
N VAL A 733 -8.75 12.11 30.09
CA VAL A 733 -7.56 11.88 30.92
C VAL A 733 -6.51 11.21 30.06
N LEU A 734 -5.38 11.87 29.83
CA LEU A 734 -4.24 11.26 29.18
C LEU A 734 -3.44 10.48 30.23
N GLY A 735 -3.30 9.17 30.02
CA GLY A 735 -2.54 8.27 30.88
C GLY A 735 -1.31 7.69 30.19
N PHE A 736 -0.25 7.49 30.94
CA PHE A 736 0.93 6.72 30.57
C PHE A 736 1.17 5.71 31.68
N ARG A 737 1.21 4.43 31.32
CA ARG A 737 1.48 3.32 32.21
C ARG A 737 2.75 2.63 31.76
N LEU A 738 3.68 2.41 32.67
CA LEU A 738 4.87 1.62 32.40
C LEU A 738 4.79 0.32 33.19
N ASP A 739 4.71 -0.81 32.49
CA ASP A 739 4.82 -2.15 33.04
C ASP A 739 6.24 -2.67 32.84
N THR A 740 6.72 -3.53 33.75
CA THR A 740 8.02 -4.22 33.62
C THR A 740 7.79 -5.72 33.60
N TYR A 741 8.27 -6.42 32.58
CA TYR A 741 8.07 -7.87 32.46
C TYR A 741 9.23 -8.71 33.02
N THR A 742 10.29 -8.05 33.49
CA THR A 742 11.40 -8.68 34.19
C THR A 742 11.55 -8.14 35.61
N ASN A 743 12.43 -8.76 36.41
CA ASN A 743 12.79 -8.22 37.73
C ASN A 743 13.77 -7.03 37.62
N THR A 744 14.14 -6.62 36.40
CA THR A 744 14.98 -5.45 36.13
C THR A 744 14.08 -4.24 35.90
N SER A 745 14.51 -3.09 36.41
CA SER A 745 13.68 -1.89 36.50
C SER A 745 13.65 -1.15 35.16
N SER A 746 12.47 -0.98 34.56
CA SER A 746 12.32 -0.16 33.36
C SER A 746 12.15 1.31 33.73
N SER A 747 12.60 2.18 32.82
CA SER A 747 12.54 3.62 32.98
C SER A 747 12.37 4.27 31.63
N VAL A 748 11.45 5.22 31.52
CA VAL A 748 11.12 5.90 30.26
C VAL A 748 11.05 7.42 30.49
N THR A 749 11.59 8.18 29.56
CA THR A 749 11.48 9.64 29.51
C THR A 749 10.40 9.99 28.51
N ILE A 750 9.52 10.94 28.82
CA ILE A 750 8.48 11.42 27.91
C ILE A 750 8.57 12.95 27.81
N THR A 751 8.63 13.51 26.59
CA THR A 751 8.74 14.96 26.32
C THR A 751 7.87 15.38 25.15
N ASN A 752 7.91 16.68 24.80
CA ASN A 752 7.28 17.25 23.60
C ASN A 752 5.81 16.87 23.39
N LEU A 753 5.08 16.77 24.50
CA LEU A 753 3.66 16.44 24.48
C LEU A 753 2.84 17.58 23.88
N SER A 754 2.08 17.30 22.83
CA SER A 754 1.22 18.24 22.11
C SER A 754 -0.08 17.55 21.67
N LEU A 755 -1.16 18.32 21.52
CA LEU A 755 -2.45 17.84 21.01
C LEU A 755 -2.75 18.55 19.71
N GLY A 756 -3.28 17.82 18.73
CA GLY A 756 -3.54 18.35 17.40
C GLY A 756 -4.76 17.73 16.74
N PHE A 757 -5.03 18.16 15.51
CA PHE A 757 -6.13 17.66 14.70
C PHE A 757 -5.62 17.37 13.29
N ALA A 758 -5.88 16.16 12.79
CA ALA A 758 -5.61 15.70 11.45
C ALA A 758 -6.96 15.52 10.73
N GLY A 759 -7.26 16.45 9.82
CA GLY A 759 -8.54 16.59 9.14
C GLY A 759 -8.81 18.07 8.79
N THR A 760 -9.75 18.38 7.89
CA THR A 760 -10.07 19.78 7.55
C THR A 760 -10.64 20.49 8.77
N ARG A 761 -9.88 21.46 9.28
CA ARG A 761 -10.09 21.98 10.63
C ARG A 761 -11.19 23.03 10.75
N GLU A 762 -11.67 23.68 9.68
CA GLU A 762 -12.93 24.47 9.60
C GLU A 762 -13.32 24.71 8.11
N PRO A 763 -14.61 24.85 7.73
CA PRO A 763 -14.99 25.18 6.36
C PRO A 763 -14.60 26.63 6.00
N TYR A 764 -14.03 26.84 4.80
CA TYR A 764 -13.79 28.17 4.24
C TYR A 764 -15.10 28.94 4.10
N ILE A 765 -15.18 30.16 4.62
CA ILE A 765 -16.35 31.03 4.46
C ILE A 765 -15.97 32.17 3.52
N LEU A 766 -16.61 32.19 2.35
CA LEU A 766 -16.61 33.35 1.45
C LEU A 766 -17.90 34.14 1.71
N SER A 767 -17.80 35.29 2.38
CA SER A 767 -18.92 36.20 2.54
C SER A 767 -18.83 37.36 1.56
N ILE A 768 -19.98 37.76 1.03
CA ILE A 768 -20.11 38.87 0.10
C ILE A 768 -21.02 39.89 0.76
N GLU A 769 -20.49 41.08 1.02
CA GLU A 769 -21.23 42.21 1.58
C GLU A 769 -21.30 43.32 0.53
N GLU A 770 -22.52 43.77 0.23
CA GLU A 770 -22.75 44.93 -0.63
C GLU A 770 -22.69 46.18 0.26
N GLU A 771 -21.61 46.96 0.14
CA GLU A 771 -21.41 48.15 0.96
C GLU A 771 -22.21 49.35 0.40
N ASP A 772 -22.38 49.41 -0.93
CA ASP A 772 -23.27 50.33 -1.66
C ASP A 772 -23.67 49.79 -3.06
N VAL A 773 -24.52 50.52 -3.80
CA VAL A 773 -25.08 50.14 -5.13
C VAL A 773 -24.02 49.89 -6.22
N SER A 774 -22.73 50.12 -5.93
CA SER A 774 -21.63 50.01 -6.89
C SER A 774 -20.39 49.27 -6.37
N THR A 775 -20.40 48.80 -5.12
CA THR A 775 -19.21 48.24 -4.46
C THR A 775 -19.54 46.94 -3.74
N VAL A 776 -18.82 45.88 -4.12
CA VAL A 776 -18.93 44.55 -3.51
C VAL A 776 -17.67 44.24 -2.72
N VAL A 777 -17.83 43.96 -1.43
CA VAL A 777 -16.74 43.54 -0.54
C VAL A 777 -16.81 42.03 -0.36
N ILE A 778 -15.73 41.35 -0.70
CA ILE A 778 -15.60 39.91 -0.60
C ILE A 778 -14.65 39.61 0.55
N THR A 779 -15.14 38.91 1.57
CA THR A 779 -14.34 38.46 2.72
C THR A 779 -14.17 36.96 2.66
N LEU A 780 -12.93 36.50 2.73
CA LEU A 780 -12.58 35.09 2.82
C LEU A 780 -12.01 34.81 4.21
N THR A 781 -12.63 33.89 4.93
CA THR A 781 -12.12 33.39 6.21
C THR A 781 -11.69 31.93 6.03
N GLY A 782 -10.45 31.63 6.37
CA GLY A 782 -9.83 30.32 6.13
C GLY A 782 -8.38 30.28 6.63
N PRO A 783 -7.73 29.09 6.65
CA PRO A 783 -6.37 28.91 7.17
C PRO A 783 -5.33 29.79 6.47
N GLU A 784 -4.20 30.01 7.14
CA GLU A 784 -3.08 30.72 6.52
C GLU A 784 -2.59 29.96 5.28
N GLY A 785 -2.37 30.65 4.17
CA GLY A 785 -2.05 30.01 2.89
C GLY A 785 -2.26 30.94 1.69
N ASN A 786 -1.90 30.45 0.50
CA ASN A 786 -2.10 31.20 -0.73
C ASN A 786 -3.50 30.92 -1.30
N TYR A 787 -4.17 31.95 -1.82
CA TYR A 787 -5.52 31.86 -2.34
C TYR A 787 -5.65 32.62 -3.65
N VAL A 788 -6.30 32.02 -4.63
CA VAL A 788 -6.65 32.63 -5.90
C VAL A 788 -8.11 33.05 -5.86
N LEU A 789 -8.39 34.33 -6.12
CA LEU A 789 -9.75 34.84 -6.28
C LEU A 789 -10.06 35.05 -7.76
N GLU A 790 -11.18 34.48 -8.21
CA GLU A 790 -11.66 34.57 -9.58
C GLU A 790 -13.13 34.98 -9.61
N ASN A 791 -13.55 35.60 -10.71
CA ASN A 791 -14.95 35.86 -11.00
C ASN A 791 -15.38 35.29 -12.36
N SER A 792 -16.69 35.09 -12.54
CA SER A 792 -17.27 34.60 -13.79
C SER A 792 -18.65 35.19 -14.01
N SER A 793 -18.98 35.50 -15.26
CA SER A 793 -20.33 35.94 -15.66
C SER A 793 -21.27 34.79 -16.06
N ASN A 794 -20.73 33.59 -16.28
CA ASN A 794 -21.48 32.45 -16.83
C ASN A 794 -21.14 31.08 -16.19
N LEU A 795 -20.33 31.04 -15.12
CA LEU A 795 -19.82 29.84 -14.43
C LEU A 795 -18.87 28.95 -15.25
N ILE A 796 -18.54 29.33 -16.48
CA ILE A 796 -17.70 28.56 -17.41
C ILE A 796 -16.35 29.26 -17.59
N ASP A 797 -16.39 30.56 -17.91
CA ASP A 797 -15.20 31.37 -18.12
C ASP A 797 -14.86 32.13 -16.83
N TRP A 798 -13.74 31.74 -16.20
CA TRP A 798 -13.29 32.31 -14.92
C TRP A 798 -12.08 33.22 -15.17
N GLU A 799 -12.18 34.48 -14.73
CA GLU A 799 -11.11 35.45 -14.83
C GLU A 799 -10.43 35.65 -13.48
N LEU A 800 -9.10 35.49 -13.45
CA LEU A 800 -8.27 35.76 -12.28
C LEU A 800 -8.34 37.23 -11.89
N GLN A 801 -8.73 37.49 -10.64
CA GLN A 801 -8.79 38.83 -10.07
C GLN A 801 -7.56 39.11 -9.19
N ALA A 802 -7.17 38.18 -8.32
CA ALA A 802 -6.03 38.36 -7.42
C ALA A 802 -5.49 37.04 -6.84
N ILE A 803 -4.23 37.06 -6.38
CA ILE A 803 -3.62 36.00 -5.56
C ILE A 803 -3.28 36.61 -4.19
N PHE A 804 -3.74 35.98 -3.13
CA PHE A 804 -3.65 36.43 -1.76
C PHE A 804 -2.81 35.47 -0.93
N VAL A 805 -2.04 36.01 0.02
CA VAL A 805 -1.43 35.21 1.09
C VAL A 805 -2.17 35.56 2.36
N ASN A 806 -3.02 34.65 2.82
CA ASN A 806 -3.73 34.77 4.08
C ASN A 806 -2.77 34.37 5.19
N THR A 807 -2.45 35.26 6.12
CA THR A 807 -1.44 34.99 7.17
C THR A 807 -1.97 35.17 8.58
N ASN A 808 -3.27 35.42 8.72
CA ASN A 808 -3.91 35.61 10.02
C ASN A 808 -5.37 35.10 10.05
N GLY A 809 -5.79 34.36 9.04
CA GLY A 809 -7.08 33.69 8.98
C GLY A 809 -8.20 34.46 8.26
N ILE A 810 -8.02 35.74 7.90
CA ILE A 810 -9.06 36.58 7.27
C ILE A 810 -8.47 37.45 6.16
N MET A 811 -9.07 37.41 4.97
CA MET A 811 -8.74 38.23 3.82
C MET A 811 -9.94 39.05 3.33
N ARG A 812 -9.69 40.27 2.84
CA ARG A 812 -10.73 41.15 2.25
C ARG A 812 -10.30 41.68 0.89
N TYR A 813 -11.19 41.60 -0.09
CA TYR A 813 -11.05 42.14 -1.43
C TYR A 813 -12.24 43.03 -1.78
N MET A 814 -11.99 44.10 -2.55
CA MET A 814 -13.02 45.04 -2.99
C MET A 814 -13.09 45.02 -4.51
N ASP A 815 -14.21 44.54 -5.05
CA ASP A 815 -14.47 44.59 -6.49
C ASP A 815 -15.17 45.91 -6.85
N ARG A 816 -14.55 46.68 -7.74
CA ARG A 816 -15.04 47.98 -8.22
C ARG A 816 -15.73 47.91 -9.58
N ASN A 817 -15.85 46.72 -10.18
CA ASN A 817 -16.35 46.51 -11.54
C ASN A 817 -17.77 45.91 -11.51
N THR A 818 -18.80 46.74 -11.30
CA THR A 818 -20.19 46.30 -11.04
C THR A 818 -21.10 46.24 -12.28
N ASN A 819 -20.58 45.84 -13.44
CA ASN A 819 -21.42 45.62 -14.62
C ASN A 819 -22.07 44.22 -14.61
N GLY A 820 -23.08 44.03 -13.75
CA GLY A 820 -23.96 42.86 -13.74
C GLY A 820 -23.73 41.86 -12.60
N TYR A 821 -24.61 40.85 -12.50
CA TYR A 821 -24.50 39.78 -11.52
C TYR A 821 -23.32 38.86 -11.89
N MET A 822 -22.31 38.79 -11.01
CA MET A 822 -21.11 37.97 -11.17
C MET A 822 -21.08 36.85 -10.12
N PHE A 823 -20.48 35.72 -10.48
CA PHE A 823 -20.14 34.63 -9.56
C PHE A 823 -18.68 34.79 -9.11
N TYR A 824 -18.40 34.53 -7.84
CA TYR A 824 -17.05 34.61 -7.26
C TYR A 824 -16.65 33.28 -6.65
N ARG A 825 -15.36 32.94 -6.76
CA ARG A 825 -14.78 31.80 -6.04
C ARG A 825 -13.37 32.13 -5.55
N ALA A 826 -13.03 31.59 -4.39
CA ALA A 826 -11.67 31.57 -3.88
C ALA A 826 -11.17 30.13 -3.86
N MET A 827 -9.97 29.89 -4.37
CA MET A 827 -9.34 28.57 -4.42
C MET A 827 -8.05 28.62 -3.60
N GLY A 828 -7.91 27.77 -2.60
CA GLY A 828 -6.62 27.58 -1.91
C GLY A 828 -5.60 26.98 -2.89
N GLN A 829 -4.41 27.56 -2.94
CA GLN A 829 -3.28 27.06 -3.74
C GLN A 829 -2.46 26.02 -3.01
#